data_AF-A0A1G8QTW4-F1
#
_entry.id   AF-A0A1G8QTW4-F1
#
_cell.length_a   1.000
_cell.length_b   1.000
_cell.length_c   1.000
_cell.angle_alpha   90.00
_cell.angle_beta   90.00
_cell.angle_gamma   90.00
#
_symmetry.space_group_name_H-M   'P 1'
#
loop_
_entity.id
_entity.type
_entity.pdbx_description
1 polymer ?
#
loop_
_entity_poly.entity_id
_entity_poly.type
_entity_poly.pdbx_seq_one_letter_code
_entity_poly.pdbx_strand_id
1 'polypeptide(L)'
;MVAVFHTLVSADGRPLAGVPVAATLTGFGADGVTHTQVGSPARTVTDATGRFQLDLKPNSAFSQLNTFYVLSMTAVVTMNIVVPDGAGPFWAVDLMTTEQPTLGVVVGSQGPPGPPGAGGSGAVSSVAGRTGAVTLSTSDVAGLGTAATHAATDFDAAGTAATAVNNLVNAAPGALNTLKELADALGDDANFAATMTTALAGKASTTALNAEVTNRGTAIAAQHTADQAEFVAQSTLQAITLGTAAAHAATDFDAAGAATIPPGSATANVVNATSTAQLAAISATGLPGYATLPSSALVTMKGDNSTNDLAAFRALVVYLSAAYVATGIAQHIYCPAGIYQLRDGGTVWATGVGVTGDGPNRTIFKLSNPVATTNPTPFATFTTALNSASVTNYLADCTFRGFTVDGSGVALSAYNVGAKAFALQFMVRPTFEDIVLQNCGASGLGIDHLVDGYVSNVRCYNNGRLSAGGTDIGAAGLGIGVGGWAAGGSALTEGADFIGCIGQGNATHGIFFELQNSAWTRPKGYRVIGGKFIGNRYGVSDWGCDGLQVIGANISANVQHGFNVSASGVGSVAGAAGIVSGCVIDGNALDGVCIGDTPGGFTVTGNRISNNGRDGYHILNVVNASTVGLAAMVESNNDIYSNGRCAVRVDAVLNNPFILNTRGRNNCISAAGSSTNSGGTVTYTAFTVVDTAAAWAVNSQVGKIVTVGGLTAIVASNTATTLTLWPYKANATSAWSTGAPAAGTAYSLPAASTDRAGMTFNAAVNHPIIRSNRFWDDNGTRIQPYGWIITASGTCASGQVSENDLLGNLTASYLFTTAPSAGNWMNNGGIAVQALASPGVTVIDGPLSFAPTTVTTAPGAGGAAALPATPAGYMTVTVNGTARQIAYY
;
A
#
# COMPACT_ATOMS: atom_id res chain seq x y z
N MET A 1 49.60 39.38 6.47
CA MET A 1 48.48 39.39 7.45
C MET A 1 47.23 39.85 6.69
N VAL A 2 46.12 39.13 6.80
CA VAL A 2 44.82 39.54 6.21
C VAL A 2 43.87 39.88 7.36
N ALA A 3 43.29 41.08 7.35
CA ALA A 3 42.33 41.54 8.35
C ALA A 3 41.04 41.99 7.65
N VAL A 4 39.89 41.58 8.21
CA VAL A 4 38.54 41.91 7.71
C VAL A 4 37.69 42.42 8.86
N PHE A 5 36.94 43.51 8.63
CA PHE A 5 36.06 44.12 9.63
C PHE A 5 34.59 43.85 9.29
N HIS A 6 33.82 43.32 10.24
CA HIS A 6 32.38 43.11 10.09
C HIS A 6 31.62 43.99 11.09
N THR A 7 30.92 45.01 10.55
CA THR A 7 29.86 45.85 11.16
C THR A 7 30.25 47.00 12.11
N LEU A 8 29.77 48.21 11.77
CA LEU A 8 29.71 49.40 12.63
C LEU A 8 28.22 49.72 12.90
N VAL A 9 27.86 50.03 14.15
CA VAL A 9 26.49 50.37 14.59
C VAL A 9 26.46 51.83 15.05
N SER A 10 25.42 52.59 14.67
CA SER A 10 25.25 53.99 15.11
C SER A 10 24.76 54.09 16.56
N ALA A 11 24.92 55.27 17.17
CA ALA A 11 24.64 55.52 18.59
C ALA A 11 23.18 55.29 19.03
N ASP A 12 22.25 55.16 18.09
CA ASP A 12 20.82 54.88 18.29
C ASP A 12 20.41 53.41 18.03
N GLY A 13 21.38 52.51 17.80
CA GLY A 13 21.17 51.06 17.82
C GLY A 13 20.67 50.42 16.51
N ARG A 14 20.86 51.07 15.35
CA ARG A 14 20.55 50.48 14.04
C ARG A 14 21.81 50.01 13.30
N PRO A 15 21.80 48.83 12.62
CA PRO A 15 22.91 48.40 11.77
C PRO A 15 22.94 49.21 10.45
N LEU A 16 24.09 49.80 10.12
CA LEU A 16 24.32 50.41 8.80
C LEU A 16 24.70 49.31 7.80
N ALA A 17 23.86 49.04 6.80
CA ALA A 17 24.10 47.98 5.84
C ALA A 17 25.17 48.36 4.80
N GLY A 18 26.21 47.51 4.68
CA GLY A 18 26.99 47.29 3.46
C GLY A 18 28.22 48.17 3.21
N VAL A 19 29.41 47.70 3.60
CA VAL A 19 30.68 47.64 2.81
C VAL A 19 31.67 46.77 3.61
N PRO A 20 32.15 45.61 3.11
CA PRO A 20 33.30 44.94 3.71
C PRO A 20 34.60 45.62 3.26
N VAL A 21 35.38 46.16 4.21
CA VAL A 21 36.75 46.62 3.93
C VAL A 21 37.69 45.45 4.20
N ALA A 22 38.16 44.80 3.14
CA ALA A 22 39.23 43.82 3.23
C ALA A 22 40.55 44.50 2.83
N ALA A 23 41.51 44.55 3.75
CA ALA A 23 42.87 44.99 3.46
C ALA A 23 43.82 43.79 3.52
N THR A 24 44.42 43.44 2.38
CA THR A 24 45.39 42.36 2.25
C THR A 24 46.81 42.95 2.32
N LEU A 25 47.58 42.67 3.38
CA LEU A 25 49.02 43.00 3.43
C LEU A 25 49.86 41.76 3.12
N THR A 26 50.49 41.77 1.95
CA THR A 26 51.50 40.78 1.51
C THR A 26 52.89 41.39 1.53
N GLY A 27 53.82 40.78 2.28
CA GLY A 27 55.25 41.07 2.18
C GLY A 27 55.97 40.97 3.52
N PHE A 28 56.69 39.86 3.74
CA PHE A 28 57.84 39.85 4.66
C PHE A 28 59.08 39.91 3.77
N GLY A 29 59.54 41.12 3.50
CA GLY A 29 60.87 41.39 2.98
C GLY A 29 61.64 42.14 4.06
N ALA A 30 62.88 41.71 4.31
CA ALA A 30 63.82 42.48 5.11
C ALA A 30 63.88 43.92 4.54
N ASP A 31 64.05 44.90 5.42
CA ASP A 31 64.35 46.31 5.10
C ASP A 31 63.11 47.24 5.05
N GLY A 32 62.65 47.65 6.24
CA GLY A 32 62.25 49.04 6.56
C GLY A 32 61.12 49.73 5.78
N VAL A 33 59.93 49.77 6.41
CA VAL A 33 58.86 50.80 6.36
C VAL A 33 58.19 51.11 5.01
N THR A 34 56.90 50.78 4.90
CA THR A 34 55.96 51.36 3.92
C THR A 34 54.66 51.80 4.59
N HIS A 35 54.29 53.07 4.40
CA HIS A 35 52.98 53.62 4.78
C HIS A 35 52.04 53.54 3.56
N THR A 36 50.87 52.92 3.71
CA THR A 36 49.78 53.07 2.74
C THR A 36 48.54 53.61 3.45
N GLN A 37 48.15 54.82 3.08
CA GLN A 37 47.00 55.55 3.61
C GLN A 37 45.83 55.41 2.63
N VAL A 38 44.72 54.81 3.05
CA VAL A 38 43.45 54.87 2.31
C VAL A 38 42.32 55.18 3.28
N GLY A 39 41.94 56.46 3.36
CA GLY A 39 40.60 56.94 3.71
C GLY A 39 39.90 56.52 5.01
N SER A 40 40.56 55.90 5.98
CA SER A 40 39.97 55.47 7.26
C SER A 40 40.61 56.17 8.48
N PRO A 41 39.98 56.20 9.67
CA PRO A 41 40.42 56.97 10.83
C PRO A 41 41.63 56.38 11.58
N ALA A 42 42.31 55.36 11.02
CA ALA A 42 43.40 54.64 11.68
C ALA A 42 44.73 54.80 10.91
N ARG A 43 45.82 55.10 11.64
CA ARG A 43 47.18 55.16 11.11
C ARG A 43 47.98 53.96 11.61
N THR A 44 48.71 53.31 10.71
CA THR A 44 49.56 52.17 11.03
C THR A 44 51.04 52.54 10.94
N VAL A 45 51.84 52.17 11.94
CA VAL A 45 53.31 52.34 11.93
C VAL A 45 53.98 51.01 12.28
N THR A 46 55.09 50.72 11.60
CA THR A 46 55.94 49.55 11.90
C THR A 46 57.35 50.05 12.19
N ASP A 47 57.91 49.67 13.34
CA ASP A 47 59.31 50.00 13.66
C ASP A 47 60.27 48.88 13.22
N ALA A 48 61.58 49.18 13.24
CA ALA A 48 62.64 48.28 12.78
C ALA A 48 62.78 46.98 13.61
N THR A 49 62.00 46.82 14.69
CA THR A 49 61.94 45.59 15.50
C THR A 49 60.73 44.70 15.16
N GLY A 50 59.95 45.07 14.14
CA GLY A 50 58.81 44.28 13.66
C GLY A 50 57.53 44.45 14.47
N ARG A 51 57.42 45.52 15.27
CA ARG A 51 56.21 45.83 16.05
C ARG A 51 55.18 46.59 15.23
N PHE A 52 53.92 46.17 15.32
CA PHE A 52 52.79 46.77 14.62
C PHE A 52 51.94 47.60 15.58
N GLN A 53 51.78 48.90 15.29
CA GLN A 53 50.97 49.80 16.11
C GLN A 53 49.85 50.44 15.28
N LEU A 54 48.62 50.36 15.80
CA LEU A 54 47.41 50.95 15.21
C LEU A 54 46.90 52.07 16.11
N ASP A 55 47.02 53.32 15.67
CA ASP A 55 46.53 54.49 16.41
C ASP A 55 45.17 54.95 15.82
N LEU A 56 44.12 54.94 16.65
CA LEU A 56 42.79 55.49 16.32
C LEU A 56 42.71 56.94 16.80
N LYS A 57 42.41 57.89 15.89
CA LYS A 57 42.34 59.32 16.28
C LYS A 57 41.10 59.65 17.10
N PRO A 58 41.19 60.54 18.12
CA PRO A 58 40.03 61.01 18.87
C PRO A 58 39.17 61.96 18.02
N ASN A 59 37.85 61.86 18.14
CA ASN A 59 36.80 62.69 17.52
C ASN A 59 36.21 62.23 16.17
N SER A 60 35.84 60.96 16.05
CA SER A 60 34.79 60.56 15.10
C SER A 60 33.73 59.72 15.82
N ALA A 61 32.46 60.01 15.56
CA ALA A 61 31.30 59.56 16.35
C ALA A 61 31.04 58.04 16.27
N PHE A 62 31.80 57.25 17.04
CA PHE A 62 31.61 55.80 17.19
C PHE A 62 31.59 55.44 18.67
N SER A 63 30.57 54.70 19.11
CA SER A 63 30.42 54.29 20.51
C SER A 63 30.92 52.87 20.78
N GLN A 64 31.11 52.01 19.77
CA GLN A 64 31.59 50.63 19.96
C GLN A 64 32.33 50.08 18.73
N LEU A 65 33.39 49.30 18.97
CA LEU A 65 34.17 48.55 17.98
C LEU A 65 34.07 47.08 18.38
N ASN A 66 33.22 46.30 17.70
CA ASN A 66 32.73 45.05 18.27
C ASN A 66 33.61 43.82 18.00
N THR A 67 34.38 43.76 16.91
CA THR A 67 35.21 42.55 16.64
C THR A 67 36.35 42.82 15.65
N PHE A 68 37.54 42.27 15.92
CA PHE A 68 38.73 42.31 15.05
C PHE A 68 39.25 40.89 14.79
N TYR A 69 39.35 40.48 13.52
CA TYR A 69 39.84 39.14 13.15
C TYR A 69 41.21 39.19 12.46
N VAL A 70 42.11 38.30 12.88
CA VAL A 70 43.38 38.01 12.20
C VAL A 70 43.34 36.57 11.72
N LEU A 71 43.33 36.36 10.40
CA LEU A 71 43.07 35.03 9.83
C LEU A 71 44.32 34.14 9.69
N SER A 72 45.54 34.70 9.68
CA SER A 72 46.79 33.90 9.78
C SER A 72 48.03 34.72 10.13
N MET A 73 48.96 34.09 10.85
CA MET A 73 50.29 34.62 11.23
C MET A 73 51.37 33.56 11.00
N THR A 74 52.53 33.96 10.46
CA THR A 74 53.70 33.07 10.24
C THR A 74 54.90 33.43 11.12
N ALA A 75 54.79 34.45 12.00
CA ALA A 75 55.80 34.80 13.00
C ALA A 75 55.17 35.59 14.17
N VAL A 76 55.84 35.57 15.33
CA VAL A 76 55.41 36.24 16.57
C VAL A 76 55.46 37.75 16.39
N VAL A 77 54.30 38.41 16.44
CA VAL A 77 54.18 39.88 16.40
C VAL A 77 53.58 40.35 17.73
N THR A 78 54.19 41.35 18.36
CA THR A 78 53.59 42.06 19.49
C THR A 78 52.70 43.19 18.97
N MET A 79 51.41 43.17 19.28
CA MET A 79 50.46 44.24 18.98
C MET A 79 50.18 45.08 20.23
N ASN A 80 50.28 46.40 20.12
CA ASN A 80 49.83 47.35 21.15
C ASN A 80 48.61 48.12 20.65
N ILE A 81 47.52 48.07 21.41
CA ILE A 81 46.30 48.86 21.17
C ILE A 81 46.23 49.93 22.26
N VAL A 82 46.26 51.21 21.88
CA VAL A 82 46.14 52.33 22.82
C VAL A 82 44.74 52.94 22.68
N VAL A 83 43.95 52.87 23.76
CA VAL A 83 42.58 53.43 23.80
C VAL A 83 42.64 54.82 24.45
N PRO A 84 42.06 55.89 23.85
CA PRO A 84 42.03 57.20 24.48
C PRO A 84 41.00 57.28 25.61
N ASP A 85 41.27 58.13 26.60
CA ASP A 85 40.40 58.36 27.76
C ASP A 85 38.98 58.78 27.36
N GLY A 86 37.97 58.14 27.96
CA GLY A 86 36.55 58.45 27.78
C GLY A 86 35.80 57.59 26.76
N ALA A 87 36.44 56.63 26.10
CA ALA A 87 35.74 55.62 25.32
C ALA A 87 35.02 54.60 26.25
N GLY A 88 33.80 54.18 25.90
CA GLY A 88 33.05 53.15 26.63
C GLY A 88 33.74 51.78 26.64
N PRO A 89 33.24 50.80 27.42
CA PRO A 89 33.94 49.53 27.65
C PRO A 89 34.17 48.74 26.36
N PHE A 90 35.43 48.37 26.10
CA PHE A 90 35.86 47.42 25.08
C PHE A 90 35.63 45.99 25.59
N TRP A 91 34.96 45.11 24.82
CA TRP A 91 34.53 43.82 25.35
C TRP A 91 35.13 42.55 24.72
N ALA A 92 36.02 42.60 23.73
CA ALA A 92 36.94 41.48 23.42
C ALA A 92 37.87 41.80 22.24
N VAL A 93 39.08 41.21 22.26
CA VAL A 93 39.87 40.94 21.05
C VAL A 93 39.91 39.42 20.91
N ASP A 94 39.37 38.87 19.83
CA ASP A 94 39.34 37.42 19.58
C ASP A 94 40.34 37.06 18.48
N LEU A 95 41.38 36.31 18.83
CA LEU A 95 42.49 35.92 17.94
C LEU A 95 42.40 34.41 17.68
N MET A 96 41.85 34.01 16.54
CA MET A 96 41.87 32.60 16.13
C MET A 96 43.12 32.28 15.32
N THR A 97 44.12 31.65 15.96
CA THR A 97 45.25 31.02 15.26
C THR A 97 45.33 29.54 15.59
N THR A 98 45.80 28.73 14.63
CA THR A 98 45.86 27.26 14.74
C THR A 98 47.06 26.73 15.54
N GLU A 99 47.98 27.60 15.97
CA GLU A 99 49.00 27.28 16.98
C GLU A 99 49.10 28.40 18.02
N GLN A 100 49.30 28.03 19.29
CA GLN A 100 49.28 28.90 20.48
C GLN A 100 50.35 30.00 20.40
N PRO A 101 50.01 31.30 20.24
CA PRO A 101 50.95 32.37 20.45
C PRO A 101 50.98 32.72 21.95
N THR A 102 52.18 32.89 22.52
CA THR A 102 52.32 33.52 23.84
C THR A 102 51.95 35.00 23.73
N LEU A 103 50.70 35.33 24.07
CA LEU A 103 50.19 36.69 24.08
C LEU A 103 50.63 37.39 25.38
N GLY A 104 51.67 38.22 25.31
CA GLY A 104 52.01 39.15 26.39
C GLY A 104 51.12 40.38 26.35
N VAL A 105 49.93 40.32 26.96
CA VAL A 105 49.07 41.51 27.16
C VAL A 105 49.56 42.22 28.42
N VAL A 106 50.32 43.32 28.26
CA VAL A 106 50.63 44.23 29.37
C VAL A 106 49.47 45.21 29.52
N VAL A 107 48.44 44.84 30.29
CA VAL A 107 47.52 45.81 30.88
C VAL A 107 48.20 46.31 32.15
N GLY A 108 48.72 47.54 32.14
CA GLY A 108 49.23 48.17 33.34
C GLY A 108 48.08 48.44 34.32
N SER A 109 47.72 47.48 35.15
CA SER A 109 46.81 47.70 36.28
C SER A 109 47.59 48.33 37.43
N GLN A 110 47.62 49.66 37.47
CA GLN A 110 47.66 50.35 38.76
C GLN A 110 46.32 50.02 39.46
N GLY A 111 46.39 49.69 40.75
CA GLY A 111 45.30 49.11 41.54
C GLY A 111 43.95 49.84 41.44
N PRO A 112 42.85 49.15 41.80
CA PRO A 112 41.50 49.50 41.39
C PRO A 112 41.13 50.95 41.79
N PRO A 113 40.86 51.84 40.82
CA PRO A 113 40.20 53.11 41.08
C PRO A 113 38.70 52.84 41.23
N GLY A 114 38.12 53.40 42.29
CA GLY A 114 36.74 53.17 42.69
C GLY A 114 35.68 53.64 41.66
N PRO A 115 34.41 53.24 41.88
CA PRO A 115 33.32 53.53 40.97
C PRO A 115 33.02 55.04 40.85
N PRO A 116 32.42 55.47 39.72
CA PRO A 116 32.51 56.81 39.17
C PRO A 116 31.56 57.81 39.82
N GLY A 117 32.04 59.03 40.05
CA GLY A 117 31.23 60.14 40.51
C GLY A 117 30.38 60.73 39.37
N ALA A 118 29.08 60.87 39.61
CA ALA A 118 28.24 61.85 38.92
C ALA A 118 27.26 62.50 39.92
N GLY A 119 27.37 63.82 40.06
CA GLY A 119 26.30 64.69 40.57
C GLY A 119 26.18 64.73 42.08
N GLY A 120 26.56 65.86 42.69
CA GLY A 120 26.65 66.02 44.13
C GLY A 120 25.36 65.69 44.90
N SER A 121 25.54 65.01 46.02
CA SER A 121 24.69 65.16 47.18
C SER A 121 25.59 64.99 48.39
N GLY A 122 25.52 65.92 49.35
CA GLY A 122 26.37 65.93 50.54
C GLY A 122 26.32 64.59 51.27
N ALA A 123 27.35 64.32 52.08
CA ALA A 123 27.32 63.20 53.03
C ALA A 123 25.90 63.12 53.61
N VAL A 124 25.23 61.98 53.42
CA VAL A 124 23.91 61.73 53.99
C VAL A 124 24.12 61.73 55.49
N SER A 125 23.98 62.91 56.10
CA SER A 125 24.17 63.09 57.53
C SER A 125 23.09 62.33 58.29
N SER A 126 21.95 62.06 57.62
CA SER A 126 20.81 61.34 58.16
C SER A 126 20.16 60.35 57.18
N VAL A 127 19.82 59.14 57.63
CA VAL A 127 18.88 58.24 56.94
C VAL A 127 17.53 58.34 57.66
N ALA A 128 16.46 58.71 56.94
CA ALA A 128 15.12 58.99 57.51
C ALA A 128 15.14 59.94 58.74
N GLY A 129 16.03 60.94 58.75
CA GLY A 129 16.16 61.91 59.83
C GLY A 129 17.09 61.51 60.99
N ARG A 130 17.75 60.34 60.95
CA ARG A 130 18.61 59.83 62.03
C ARG A 130 20.10 59.95 61.68
N THR A 131 20.91 60.57 62.55
CA THR A 131 22.36 60.80 62.34
C THR A 131 23.25 59.96 63.27
N GLY A 132 24.39 59.46 62.78
CA GLY A 132 25.35 58.62 63.53
C GLY A 132 25.39 57.16 63.03
N ALA A 133 25.92 56.23 63.82
CA ALA A 133 25.86 54.79 63.50
C ALA A 133 24.41 54.30 63.58
N VAL A 134 23.76 54.10 62.42
CA VAL A 134 22.36 53.70 62.32
C VAL A 134 22.28 52.23 61.88
N THR A 135 21.59 51.40 62.66
CA THR A 135 21.23 50.03 62.26
C THR A 135 19.96 50.07 61.41
N LEU A 136 20.05 49.61 60.17
CA LEU A 136 18.95 49.64 59.20
C LEU A 136 17.99 48.46 59.40
N SER A 137 16.71 48.72 59.25
CA SER A 137 15.63 47.73 59.28
C SER A 137 15.19 47.33 57.87
N THR A 138 14.41 46.24 57.74
CA THR A 138 13.85 45.80 56.46
C THR A 138 12.95 46.84 55.80
N SER A 139 12.31 47.72 56.58
CA SER A 139 11.56 48.87 56.08
C SER A 139 12.43 49.97 55.44
N ASP A 140 13.69 50.08 55.84
CA ASP A 140 14.64 51.08 55.30
C ASP A 140 15.23 50.65 53.95
N VAL A 141 15.20 49.35 53.64
CA VAL A 141 15.73 48.74 52.40
C VAL A 141 14.64 48.60 51.33
N ALA A 142 13.36 48.74 51.70
CA ALA A 142 12.23 48.63 50.77
C ALA A 142 12.20 49.73 49.68
N GLY A 143 13.00 50.80 49.81
CA GLY A 143 13.10 51.90 48.84
C GLY A 143 14.12 51.71 47.70
N LEU A 144 14.92 50.64 47.69
CA LEU A 144 16.05 50.44 46.75
C LEU A 144 15.68 49.62 45.50
N GLY A 145 14.52 49.90 44.89
CA GLY A 145 14.03 49.16 43.72
C GLY A 145 15.05 48.96 42.59
N THR A 146 14.87 47.91 41.77
CA THR A 146 15.53 47.56 40.49
C THR A 146 17.07 47.49 40.41
N ALA A 147 17.84 48.08 41.32
CA ALA A 147 19.30 48.01 41.35
C ALA A 147 19.80 46.70 41.99
N ALA A 148 19.12 46.20 43.02
CA ALA A 148 19.36 44.88 43.58
C ALA A 148 19.03 43.75 42.59
N THR A 149 18.14 44.01 41.62
CA THR A 149 17.76 43.06 40.57
C THR A 149 18.84 42.92 39.48
N HIS A 150 19.61 43.98 39.20
CA HIS A 150 20.69 43.94 38.19
C HIS A 150 22.00 43.31 38.70
N ALA A 151 22.32 43.45 39.99
CA ALA A 151 23.46 42.73 40.59
C ALA A 151 23.22 41.20 40.65
N ALA A 152 21.95 40.77 40.66
CA ALA A 152 21.57 39.36 40.59
C ALA A 152 21.72 38.76 39.18
N THR A 153 21.62 39.57 38.12
CA THR A 153 21.73 39.09 36.73
C THR A 153 23.18 38.91 36.26
N ASP A 154 24.15 39.66 36.80
CA ASP A 154 25.58 39.47 36.47
C ASP A 154 26.19 38.20 37.10
N PHE A 155 25.61 37.73 38.21
CA PHE A 155 25.96 36.42 38.80
C PHE A 155 25.31 35.24 38.04
N ASP A 156 24.33 35.51 37.19
CA ASP A 156 23.65 34.50 36.36
C ASP A 156 24.46 34.16 35.10
N ALA A 157 25.44 34.98 34.69
CA ALA A 157 26.33 34.64 33.58
C ALA A 157 27.23 33.43 33.92
N ALA A 158 27.74 33.35 35.14
CA ALA A 158 28.51 32.21 35.62
C ALA A 158 27.63 30.96 35.84
N GLY A 159 26.41 31.14 36.34
CA GLY A 159 25.41 30.08 36.49
C GLY A 159 24.92 29.53 35.14
N THR A 160 24.66 30.41 34.18
CA THR A 160 24.29 30.07 32.80
C THR A 160 25.44 29.37 32.08
N ALA A 161 26.69 29.84 32.26
CA ALA A 161 27.87 29.17 31.71
C ALA A 161 28.07 27.78 32.33
N ALA A 162 27.93 27.64 33.64
CA ALA A 162 28.02 26.34 34.32
C ALA A 162 26.91 25.38 33.88
N THR A 163 25.67 25.87 33.73
CA THR A 163 24.55 25.08 33.19
C THR A 163 24.80 24.68 31.74
N ALA A 164 25.29 25.58 30.89
CA ALA A 164 25.60 25.26 29.50
C ALA A 164 26.72 24.21 29.39
N VAL A 165 27.77 24.32 30.21
CA VAL A 165 28.86 23.33 30.29
C VAL A 165 28.34 22.00 30.82
N ASN A 166 27.53 21.99 31.88
CA ASN A 166 26.97 20.76 32.42
C ASN A 166 26.00 20.09 31.43
N ASN A 167 25.21 20.87 30.69
CA ASN A 167 24.35 20.35 29.63
C ASN A 167 25.19 19.73 28.49
N LEU A 168 26.28 20.37 28.11
CA LEU A 168 27.23 19.83 27.12
C LEU A 168 27.87 18.52 27.61
N VAL A 169 28.35 18.50 28.87
CA VAL A 169 28.98 17.32 29.49
C VAL A 169 27.98 16.18 29.67
N ASN A 170 26.73 16.46 30.03
CA ASN A 170 25.71 15.43 30.21
C ASN A 170 25.13 14.92 28.89
N ALA A 171 25.12 15.75 27.84
CA ALA A 171 24.74 15.33 26.50
C ALA A 171 25.84 14.50 25.80
N ALA A 172 27.11 14.71 26.19
CA ALA A 172 28.25 14.04 25.58
C ALA A 172 28.19 12.50 25.67
N PRO A 173 27.85 11.85 26.81
CA PRO A 173 27.70 10.39 26.87
C PRO A 173 26.66 9.84 25.89
N GLY A 174 25.52 10.52 25.73
CA GLY A 174 24.49 10.12 24.78
C GLY A 174 24.96 10.26 23.34
N ALA A 175 25.57 11.40 23.00
CA ALA A 175 26.14 11.64 21.67
C ALA A 175 27.30 10.68 21.35
N LEU A 176 28.16 10.38 22.32
CA LEU A 176 29.25 9.40 22.22
C LEU A 176 28.72 7.97 22.09
N ASN A 177 27.61 7.64 22.77
CA ASN A 177 26.93 6.36 22.59
C ASN A 177 26.33 6.25 21.19
N THR A 178 25.71 7.31 20.66
CA THR A 178 25.24 7.34 19.26
C THR A 178 26.40 7.23 18.26
N LEU A 179 27.51 7.94 18.49
CA LEU A 179 28.73 7.82 17.66
C LEU A 179 29.31 6.40 17.73
N LYS A 180 29.27 5.76 18.90
CA LYS A 180 29.67 4.35 19.08
C LYS A 180 28.73 3.40 18.36
N GLU A 181 27.42 3.58 18.48
CA GLU A 181 26.42 2.76 17.78
C GLU A 181 26.54 2.89 16.26
N LEU A 182 26.85 4.09 15.76
CA LEU A 182 27.13 4.34 14.34
C LEU A 182 28.44 3.68 13.89
N ALA A 183 29.50 3.76 14.70
CA ALA A 183 30.78 3.11 14.40
C ALA A 183 30.65 1.57 14.40
N ASP A 184 29.98 1.00 15.41
CA ASP A 184 29.68 -0.43 15.49
C ASP A 184 28.78 -0.88 14.31
N ALA A 185 27.77 -0.08 13.93
CA ALA A 185 26.88 -0.37 12.79
C ALA A 185 27.61 -0.30 11.43
N LEU A 186 28.64 0.54 11.32
CA LEU A 186 29.53 0.61 10.16
C LEU A 186 30.71 -0.37 10.25
N GLY A 187 30.77 -1.18 11.31
CA GLY A 187 31.80 -2.20 11.54
C GLY A 187 33.20 -1.63 11.75
N ASP A 188 33.31 -0.42 12.30
CA ASP A 188 34.55 0.34 12.46
C ASP A 188 35.36 0.48 11.15
N ASP A 189 34.69 0.46 9.99
CA ASP A 189 35.35 0.52 8.69
C ASP A 189 35.82 1.94 8.35
N ALA A 190 37.09 2.23 8.66
CA ALA A 190 37.76 3.48 8.34
C ALA A 190 37.77 3.82 6.83
N ASN A 191 37.51 2.84 5.97
CA ASN A 191 37.48 2.97 4.52
C ASN A 191 36.11 2.57 3.95
N PHE A 192 35.02 2.73 4.71
CA PHE A 192 33.66 2.30 4.33
C PHE A 192 33.29 2.65 2.87
N ALA A 193 33.60 3.87 2.43
CA ALA A 193 33.35 4.30 1.06
C ALA A 193 34.13 3.47 0.01
N ALA A 194 35.40 3.14 0.29
CA ALA A 194 36.22 2.29 -0.58
C ALA A 194 35.78 0.82 -0.53
N THR A 195 35.39 0.31 0.64
CA THR A 195 34.83 -1.04 0.82
C THR A 195 33.53 -1.19 0.04
N MET A 196 32.61 -0.24 0.17
CA MET A 196 31.36 -0.22 -0.59
C MET A 196 31.63 -0.07 -2.09
N THR A 197 32.54 0.83 -2.49
CA THR A 197 32.94 0.98 -3.90
C THR A 197 33.51 -0.32 -4.47
N THR A 198 34.32 -1.06 -3.69
CA THR A 198 34.87 -2.36 -4.08
C THR A 198 33.77 -3.43 -4.19
N ALA A 199 32.83 -3.48 -3.25
CA ALA A 199 31.70 -4.40 -3.28
C ALA A 199 30.75 -4.11 -4.47
N LEU A 200 30.55 -2.84 -4.80
CA LEU A 200 29.79 -2.38 -5.97
C LEU A 200 30.54 -2.71 -7.27
N ALA A 201 31.86 -2.53 -7.31
CA ALA A 201 32.69 -2.88 -8.47
C ALA A 201 32.74 -4.38 -8.74
N GLY A 202 32.48 -5.22 -7.74
CA GLY A 202 32.35 -6.68 -7.89
C GLY A 202 31.03 -7.15 -8.51
N LYS A 203 30.05 -6.25 -8.68
CA LYS A 203 28.81 -6.58 -9.39
C LYS A 203 29.08 -6.64 -10.90
N ALA A 204 28.47 -7.61 -11.57
CA ALA A 204 28.55 -7.72 -13.02
C ALA A 204 28.05 -6.41 -13.67
N SER A 205 28.87 -5.80 -14.53
CA SER A 205 28.45 -4.62 -15.26
C SER A 205 27.30 -4.94 -16.21
N THR A 206 26.49 -3.94 -16.55
CA THR A 206 25.44 -4.10 -17.58
C THR A 206 26.05 -4.61 -18.89
N THR A 207 27.28 -4.22 -19.21
CA THR A 207 28.02 -4.74 -20.37
C THR A 207 28.34 -6.22 -20.24
N ALA A 208 28.79 -6.69 -19.07
CA ALA A 208 29.05 -8.11 -18.83
C ALA A 208 27.76 -8.94 -18.88
N LEU A 209 26.67 -8.43 -18.31
CA LEU A 209 25.36 -9.07 -18.38
C LEU A 209 24.82 -9.10 -19.82
N ASN A 210 24.96 -8.02 -20.58
CA ASN A 210 24.55 -7.96 -21.98
C ASN A 210 25.40 -8.90 -22.85
N ALA A 211 26.71 -9.00 -22.58
CA ALA A 211 27.58 -9.95 -23.24
C ALA A 211 27.17 -11.40 -22.92
N GLU A 212 26.84 -11.71 -21.67
CA GLU A 212 26.34 -13.03 -21.26
C GLU A 212 24.99 -13.36 -21.90
N VAL A 213 24.05 -12.41 -21.96
CA VAL A 213 22.77 -12.56 -22.66
C VAL A 213 23.00 -12.79 -24.15
N THR A 214 23.94 -12.07 -24.76
CA THR A 214 24.31 -12.24 -26.17
C THR A 214 24.96 -13.59 -26.42
N ASN A 215 25.86 -14.04 -25.54
CA ASN A 215 26.51 -15.35 -25.62
C ASN A 215 25.48 -16.48 -25.48
N ARG A 216 24.55 -16.38 -24.54
CA ARG A 216 23.44 -17.32 -24.38
C ARG A 216 22.50 -17.30 -25.58
N GLY A 217 22.17 -16.13 -26.10
CA GLY A 217 21.38 -15.99 -27.32
C GLY A 217 22.06 -16.64 -28.53
N THR A 218 23.37 -16.47 -28.65
CA THR A 218 24.19 -17.08 -29.71
C THR A 218 24.27 -18.61 -29.54
N ALA A 219 24.45 -19.11 -28.32
CA ALA A 219 24.47 -20.53 -28.02
C ALA A 219 23.10 -21.19 -28.27
N ILE A 220 22.00 -20.53 -27.89
CA ILE A 220 20.64 -20.98 -28.19
C ILE A 220 20.39 -20.99 -29.69
N ALA A 221 20.82 -19.97 -30.43
CA ALA A 221 20.69 -19.92 -31.88
C ALA A 221 21.50 -21.04 -32.57
N ALA A 222 22.71 -21.31 -32.08
CA ALA A 222 23.55 -22.41 -32.57
C ALA A 222 22.92 -23.77 -32.26
N GLN A 223 22.39 -23.96 -31.04
CA GLN A 223 21.68 -25.18 -30.64
C GLN A 223 20.42 -25.38 -31.49
N HIS A 224 19.59 -24.35 -31.66
CA HIS A 224 18.40 -24.42 -32.51
C HIS A 224 18.75 -24.73 -33.97
N THR A 225 19.86 -24.21 -34.48
CA THR A 225 20.35 -24.55 -35.83
C THR A 225 20.81 -26.01 -35.91
N ALA A 226 21.48 -26.52 -34.88
CA ALA A 226 21.87 -27.92 -34.78
C ALA A 226 20.65 -28.85 -34.65
N ASP A 227 19.68 -28.50 -33.83
CA ASP A 227 18.41 -29.22 -33.66
C ASP A 227 17.60 -29.23 -34.96
N GLN A 228 17.59 -28.10 -35.71
CA GLN A 228 16.97 -28.05 -37.04
C GLN A 228 17.74 -28.90 -38.06
N ALA A 229 19.08 -28.91 -38.03
CA ALA A 229 19.88 -29.76 -38.91
C ALA A 229 19.68 -31.25 -38.58
N GLU A 230 19.54 -31.60 -37.29
CA GLU A 230 19.23 -32.95 -36.83
C GLU A 230 17.81 -33.35 -37.22
N PHE A 231 16.83 -32.47 -37.04
CA PHE A 231 15.46 -32.69 -37.50
C PHE A 231 15.40 -32.88 -39.02
N VAL A 232 16.13 -32.06 -39.79
CA VAL A 232 16.22 -32.21 -41.25
C VAL A 232 16.91 -33.52 -41.61
N ALA A 233 18.02 -33.89 -40.96
CA ALA A 233 18.75 -35.14 -41.19
C ALA A 233 17.90 -36.37 -40.85
N GLN A 234 17.19 -36.35 -39.72
CA GLN A 234 16.24 -37.40 -39.32
C GLN A 234 15.06 -37.46 -40.31
N SER A 235 14.53 -36.32 -40.74
CA SER A 235 13.46 -36.26 -41.75
C SER A 235 13.92 -36.75 -43.13
N THR A 236 15.19 -36.54 -43.52
CA THR A 236 15.75 -37.05 -44.78
C THR A 236 16.08 -38.54 -44.68
N LEU A 237 16.61 -39.03 -43.56
CA LEU A 237 16.76 -40.46 -43.30
C LEU A 237 15.40 -41.17 -43.30
N GLN A 238 14.38 -40.56 -42.70
CA GLN A 238 13.01 -41.06 -42.70
C GLN A 238 12.42 -41.01 -44.13
N ALA A 239 12.68 -39.97 -44.92
CA ALA A 239 12.28 -39.90 -46.34
C ALA A 239 13.00 -40.92 -47.24
N ILE A 240 14.29 -41.21 -47.00
CA ILE A 240 15.05 -42.25 -47.73
C ILE A 240 14.56 -43.66 -47.33
N THR A 241 14.22 -43.87 -46.05
CA THR A 241 13.65 -45.13 -45.54
C THR A 241 12.23 -45.33 -46.08
N LEU A 242 11.43 -44.26 -46.17
CA LEU A 242 10.12 -44.26 -46.82
C LEU A 242 10.23 -44.43 -48.34
N GLY A 243 11.28 -43.90 -48.98
CA GLY A 243 11.54 -44.03 -50.42
C GLY A 243 11.99 -45.43 -50.85
N THR A 244 12.83 -46.10 -50.04
CA THR A 244 13.22 -47.50 -50.27
C THR A 244 12.09 -48.48 -49.91
N ALA A 245 11.22 -48.14 -48.96
CA ALA A 245 9.96 -48.84 -48.71
C ALA A 245 8.93 -48.62 -49.84
N ALA A 246 8.87 -47.40 -50.42
CA ALA A 246 8.01 -47.09 -51.56
C ALA A 246 8.43 -47.83 -52.84
N ALA A 247 9.74 -48.05 -53.05
CA ALA A 247 10.24 -48.87 -54.16
C ALA A 247 9.92 -50.36 -54.01
N HIS A 248 9.86 -50.88 -52.78
CA HIS A 248 9.39 -52.24 -52.49
C HIS A 248 7.85 -52.37 -52.58
N ALA A 249 7.11 -51.31 -52.25
CA ALA A 249 5.64 -51.29 -52.38
C ALA A 249 5.17 -51.11 -53.83
N ALA A 250 5.97 -50.47 -54.70
CA ALA A 250 5.59 -50.17 -56.08
C ALA A 250 5.46 -51.40 -56.99
N THR A 251 6.10 -52.53 -56.68
CA THR A 251 6.00 -53.75 -57.50
C THR A 251 4.85 -54.67 -57.11
N ASP A 252 4.16 -54.40 -56.00
CA ASP A 252 3.07 -55.25 -55.47
C ASP A 252 1.66 -54.64 -55.65
N PHE A 253 1.57 -53.39 -56.16
CA PHE A 253 0.31 -52.62 -56.19
C PHE A 253 -0.39 -52.48 -57.56
N ASP A 254 0.16 -53.04 -58.64
CA ASP A 254 -0.42 -52.85 -59.99
C ASP A 254 -1.59 -53.80 -60.33
N ALA A 255 -2.23 -54.39 -59.31
CA ALA A 255 -3.35 -55.32 -59.49
C ALA A 255 -4.49 -55.17 -58.47
N ALA A 256 -4.88 -53.95 -58.07
CA ALA A 256 -6.26 -53.67 -57.61
C ALA A 256 -6.52 -52.17 -57.36
N GLY A 257 -7.51 -51.63 -58.09
CA GLY A 257 -8.51 -50.63 -57.69
C GLY A 257 -8.16 -49.51 -56.71
N ALA A 258 -8.34 -48.27 -57.18
CA ALA A 258 -8.39 -47.02 -56.42
C ALA A 258 -8.90 -47.13 -54.96
N ALA A 259 -8.06 -46.83 -53.96
CA ALA A 259 -8.48 -46.51 -52.59
C ALA A 259 -7.35 -45.96 -51.68
N THR A 260 -7.76 -45.11 -50.72
CA THR A 260 -7.29 -44.97 -49.32
C THR A 260 -5.98 -44.23 -48.96
N ILE A 261 -6.18 -43.13 -48.21
CA ILE A 261 -5.25 -42.65 -47.17
C ILE A 261 -5.01 -43.80 -46.17
N PRO A 262 -3.77 -44.14 -45.78
CA PRO A 262 -3.50 -45.21 -44.84
C PRO A 262 -4.10 -44.90 -43.44
N PRO A 263 -4.86 -45.83 -42.84
CA PRO A 263 -5.22 -45.77 -41.43
C PRO A 263 -3.99 -46.14 -40.60
N GLY A 264 -3.41 -45.17 -39.86
CA GLY A 264 -2.18 -45.47 -39.14
C GLY A 264 -1.49 -44.35 -38.36
N SER A 265 -2.20 -43.36 -37.81
CA SER A 265 -1.85 -42.74 -36.51
C SER A 265 -2.99 -41.89 -35.97
N ALA A 266 -4.13 -42.54 -35.70
CA ALA A 266 -4.89 -42.09 -34.54
C ALA A 266 -3.96 -42.31 -33.34
N THR A 267 -3.51 -41.25 -32.66
CA THR A 267 -3.26 -41.43 -31.24
C THR A 267 -4.58 -41.93 -30.69
N ALA A 268 -4.59 -43.15 -30.15
CA ALA A 268 -5.80 -43.97 -29.97
C ALA A 268 -6.89 -43.37 -29.06
N ASN A 269 -6.75 -42.12 -28.63
CA ASN A 269 -7.56 -41.45 -27.62
C ASN A 269 -8.14 -40.09 -28.10
N VAL A 270 -7.98 -39.73 -29.38
CA VAL A 270 -8.48 -38.46 -29.94
C VAL A 270 -9.42 -38.73 -31.11
N VAL A 271 -10.63 -38.19 -31.05
CA VAL A 271 -11.65 -38.30 -32.10
C VAL A 271 -11.94 -36.93 -32.71
N ASN A 272 -11.77 -36.79 -34.03
CA ASN A 272 -12.15 -35.59 -34.76
C ASN A 272 -13.68 -35.56 -34.96
N ALA A 273 -14.33 -34.54 -34.40
CA ALA A 273 -15.79 -34.40 -34.35
C ALA A 273 -16.48 -34.33 -35.73
N THR A 274 -15.73 -34.00 -36.78
CA THR A 274 -16.24 -33.84 -38.15
C THR A 274 -15.90 -35.01 -39.09
N SER A 275 -15.06 -35.96 -38.63
CA SER A 275 -14.51 -37.02 -39.48
C SER A 275 -15.43 -38.23 -39.58
N THR A 276 -16.21 -38.30 -40.67
CA THR A 276 -17.10 -39.45 -40.94
C THR A 276 -16.32 -40.75 -41.11
N ALA A 277 -15.11 -40.69 -41.70
CA ALA A 277 -14.25 -41.86 -41.88
C ALA A 277 -13.72 -42.41 -40.54
N GLN A 278 -13.32 -41.53 -39.61
CA GLN A 278 -12.84 -41.96 -38.29
C GLN A 278 -13.97 -42.61 -37.47
N LEU A 279 -15.16 -42.00 -37.50
CA LEU A 279 -16.36 -42.53 -36.84
C LEU A 279 -16.83 -43.87 -37.45
N ALA A 280 -16.76 -44.03 -38.77
CA ALA A 280 -17.09 -45.29 -39.45
C ALA A 280 -16.08 -46.40 -39.12
N ALA A 281 -14.78 -46.09 -39.10
CA ALA A 281 -13.74 -47.04 -38.73
C ALA A 281 -13.88 -47.52 -37.27
N ILE A 282 -14.17 -46.59 -36.36
CA ILE A 282 -14.52 -46.85 -34.97
C ILE A 282 -15.72 -47.80 -34.86
N SER A 283 -16.80 -47.51 -35.60
CA SER A 283 -18.02 -48.33 -35.59
C SER A 283 -17.81 -49.75 -36.13
N ALA A 284 -16.87 -49.93 -37.06
CA ALA A 284 -16.63 -51.20 -37.75
C ALA A 284 -15.67 -52.14 -37.02
N THR A 285 -14.73 -51.60 -36.24
CA THR A 285 -13.60 -52.37 -35.69
C THR A 285 -13.84 -52.91 -34.29
N GLY A 286 -14.81 -52.38 -33.52
CA GLY A 286 -15.06 -52.82 -32.14
C GLY A 286 -13.76 -52.85 -31.32
N LEU A 287 -12.92 -51.81 -31.47
CA LEU A 287 -11.60 -51.73 -30.87
C LEU A 287 -11.63 -52.16 -29.39
N PRO A 288 -10.61 -52.85 -28.87
CA PRO A 288 -10.58 -53.28 -27.47
C PRO A 288 -10.82 -52.09 -26.54
N GLY A 289 -11.93 -52.14 -25.81
CA GLY A 289 -12.37 -51.08 -24.91
C GLY A 289 -13.38 -50.08 -25.47
N TYR A 290 -13.81 -50.22 -26.72
CA TYR A 290 -14.81 -49.36 -27.35
C TYR A 290 -16.15 -50.09 -27.55
N ALA A 291 -17.24 -49.52 -27.06
CA ALA A 291 -18.58 -50.06 -27.29
C ALA A 291 -19.03 -49.85 -28.75
N THR A 292 -19.83 -50.76 -29.30
CA THR A 292 -20.42 -50.61 -30.64
C THR A 292 -21.38 -49.41 -30.66
N LEU A 293 -21.10 -48.41 -31.52
CA LEU A 293 -22.03 -47.32 -31.82
C LEU A 293 -23.24 -47.88 -32.59
N PRO A 294 -24.50 -47.57 -32.21
CA PRO A 294 -25.63 -47.84 -33.08
C PRO A 294 -25.48 -47.01 -34.37
N SER A 295 -25.74 -47.61 -35.53
CA SER A 295 -25.54 -46.98 -36.85
C SER A 295 -26.33 -45.67 -37.05
N SER A 296 -27.39 -45.44 -36.25
CA SER A 296 -28.16 -44.19 -36.21
C SER A 296 -27.48 -43.05 -35.43
N ALA A 297 -26.40 -43.31 -34.68
CA ALA A 297 -25.64 -42.33 -33.89
C ALA A 297 -24.39 -41.79 -34.63
N LEU A 298 -24.14 -42.23 -35.87
CA LEU A 298 -23.05 -41.75 -36.74
C LEU A 298 -23.40 -40.39 -37.37
N VAL A 299 -23.78 -39.41 -36.57
CA VAL A 299 -23.93 -38.02 -37.03
C VAL A 299 -22.67 -37.27 -36.64
N THR A 300 -21.88 -36.85 -37.63
CA THR A 300 -20.76 -35.93 -37.42
C THR A 300 -21.28 -34.56 -37.05
N MET A 301 -20.57 -33.87 -36.15
CA MET A 301 -20.78 -32.44 -35.96
C MET A 301 -20.40 -31.71 -37.26
N LYS A 302 -21.13 -30.66 -37.62
CA LYS A 302 -20.91 -29.87 -38.84
C LYS A 302 -20.16 -28.58 -38.57
N GLY A 303 -20.45 -27.89 -37.47
CA GLY A 303 -19.78 -26.63 -37.15
C GLY A 303 -20.05 -25.52 -38.17
N ASP A 304 -21.18 -25.60 -38.88
CA ASP A 304 -21.53 -24.75 -40.03
C ASP A 304 -22.42 -23.54 -39.65
N ASN A 305 -22.58 -23.27 -38.34
CA ASN A 305 -23.46 -22.23 -37.78
C ASN A 305 -24.97 -22.43 -38.03
N SER A 306 -25.40 -23.54 -38.63
CA SER A 306 -26.79 -23.77 -39.02
C SER A 306 -27.36 -25.07 -38.43
N THR A 307 -26.60 -26.15 -38.51
CA THR A 307 -26.93 -27.50 -38.06
C THR A 307 -26.94 -27.56 -36.53
N ASN A 308 -27.97 -28.19 -35.95
CA ASN A 308 -27.97 -28.49 -34.52
C ASN A 308 -27.05 -29.69 -34.24
N ASP A 309 -25.86 -29.41 -33.73
CA ASP A 309 -24.81 -30.39 -33.47
C ASP A 309 -24.99 -31.12 -32.12
N LEU A 310 -25.99 -30.75 -31.31
CA LEU A 310 -26.15 -31.28 -29.94
C LEU A 310 -26.25 -32.80 -29.86
N ALA A 311 -27.02 -33.43 -30.75
CA ALA A 311 -27.21 -34.89 -30.74
C ALA A 311 -25.90 -35.63 -31.04
N ALA A 312 -25.16 -35.17 -32.05
CA ALA A 312 -23.84 -35.68 -32.41
C ALA A 312 -22.84 -35.51 -31.26
N PHE A 313 -22.83 -34.33 -30.64
CA PHE A 313 -21.92 -34.01 -29.54
C PHE A 313 -22.17 -34.89 -28.31
N ARG A 314 -23.43 -35.08 -27.91
CA ARG A 314 -23.81 -35.99 -26.81
C ARG A 314 -23.41 -37.44 -27.07
N ALA A 315 -23.60 -37.91 -28.30
CA ALA A 315 -23.23 -39.27 -28.68
C ALA A 315 -21.71 -39.50 -28.54
N LEU A 316 -20.90 -38.52 -28.94
CA LEU A 316 -19.44 -38.56 -28.76
C LEU A 316 -19.04 -38.65 -27.29
N VAL A 317 -19.65 -37.85 -26.41
CA VAL A 317 -19.35 -37.87 -24.97
C VAL A 317 -19.63 -39.25 -24.35
N VAL A 318 -20.80 -39.84 -24.64
CA VAL A 318 -21.17 -41.17 -24.14
C VAL A 318 -20.20 -42.23 -24.66
N TYR A 319 -19.86 -42.17 -25.95
CA TYR A 319 -18.97 -43.12 -26.58
C TYR A 319 -17.55 -43.09 -25.99
N LEU A 320 -16.97 -41.90 -25.85
CA LEU A 320 -15.63 -41.73 -25.32
C LEU A 320 -15.55 -42.06 -23.82
N SER A 321 -16.63 -41.86 -23.07
CA SER A 321 -16.68 -42.29 -21.67
C SER A 321 -16.55 -43.81 -21.54
N ALA A 322 -17.22 -44.59 -22.39
CA ALA A 322 -17.08 -46.04 -22.39
C ALA A 322 -15.63 -46.48 -22.67
N ALA A 323 -14.94 -45.78 -23.56
CA ALA A 323 -13.53 -46.01 -23.86
C ALA A 323 -12.61 -45.73 -22.66
N TYR A 324 -12.85 -44.63 -21.95
CA TYR A 324 -12.15 -44.34 -20.71
C TYR A 324 -12.38 -45.43 -19.66
N VAL A 325 -13.62 -45.87 -19.44
CA VAL A 325 -13.94 -46.93 -18.46
C VAL A 325 -13.18 -48.22 -18.75
N ALA A 326 -13.01 -48.56 -20.03
CA ALA A 326 -12.31 -49.78 -20.41
C ALA A 326 -10.78 -49.68 -20.35
N THR A 327 -10.21 -48.49 -20.54
CA THR A 327 -8.76 -48.31 -20.72
C THR A 327 -8.08 -47.57 -19.58
N GLY A 328 -8.81 -46.76 -18.81
CA GLY A 328 -8.27 -45.79 -17.86
C GLY A 328 -7.56 -44.59 -18.51
N ILE A 329 -7.62 -44.47 -19.85
CA ILE A 329 -6.91 -43.43 -20.59
C ILE A 329 -7.88 -42.33 -21.00
N ALA A 330 -7.56 -41.08 -20.65
CA ALA A 330 -8.36 -39.91 -21.00
C ALA A 330 -8.53 -39.76 -22.53
N GLN A 331 -9.74 -39.41 -22.92
CA GLN A 331 -10.23 -39.35 -24.29
C GLN A 331 -10.57 -37.90 -24.67
N HIS A 332 -10.38 -37.53 -25.93
CA HIS A 332 -10.57 -36.15 -26.37
C HIS A 332 -11.40 -36.06 -27.64
N ILE A 333 -12.38 -35.15 -27.63
CA ILE A 333 -13.05 -34.66 -28.82
C ILE A 333 -12.25 -33.49 -29.37
N TYR A 334 -11.69 -33.63 -30.57
CA TYR A 334 -11.12 -32.51 -31.30
C TYR A 334 -12.18 -31.86 -32.18
N CYS A 335 -12.44 -30.58 -31.95
CA CYS A 335 -13.38 -29.75 -32.70
C CYS A 335 -12.61 -28.73 -33.54
N PRO A 336 -12.48 -28.92 -34.86
CA PRO A 336 -11.87 -27.93 -35.74
C PRO A 336 -12.51 -26.54 -35.68
N ALA A 337 -11.92 -25.58 -36.39
CA ALA A 337 -12.54 -24.27 -36.55
C ALA A 337 -13.97 -24.39 -37.14
N GLY A 338 -14.94 -23.72 -36.51
CA GLY A 338 -16.36 -23.79 -36.84
C GLY A 338 -17.24 -23.20 -35.74
N ILE A 339 -18.52 -22.99 -36.07
CA ILE A 339 -19.56 -22.60 -35.12
C ILE A 339 -20.54 -23.76 -34.97
N TYR A 340 -20.47 -24.42 -33.81
CA TYR A 340 -21.26 -25.58 -33.46
C TYR A 340 -22.50 -25.16 -32.69
N GLN A 341 -23.69 -25.33 -33.27
CA GLN A 341 -24.93 -24.92 -32.60
C GLN A 341 -25.40 -26.03 -31.68
N LEU A 342 -25.50 -25.75 -30.38
CA LEU A 342 -26.05 -26.67 -29.39
C LEU A 342 -27.40 -26.12 -28.94
N ARG A 343 -28.49 -26.71 -29.46
CA ARG A 343 -29.85 -26.17 -29.27
C ARG A 343 -30.72 -27.02 -28.37
N ASP A 344 -31.52 -26.35 -27.54
CA ASP A 344 -32.69 -26.90 -26.84
C ASP A 344 -32.39 -27.92 -25.72
N GLY A 345 -31.12 -28.03 -25.29
CA GLY A 345 -30.73 -28.78 -24.10
C GLY A 345 -29.23 -28.93 -23.89
N GLY A 346 -28.82 -29.30 -22.68
CA GLY A 346 -27.40 -29.40 -22.33
C GLY A 346 -26.76 -30.77 -22.48
N THR A 347 -25.44 -30.86 -22.50
CA THR A 347 -24.72 -32.14 -22.60
C THR A 347 -24.39 -32.67 -21.21
N VAL A 348 -24.92 -33.84 -20.84
CA VAL A 348 -24.49 -34.51 -19.61
C VAL A 348 -23.03 -34.94 -19.79
N TRP A 349 -22.14 -34.45 -18.94
CA TRP A 349 -20.71 -34.72 -19.06
C TRP A 349 -20.33 -36.05 -18.42
N ALA A 350 -19.15 -36.56 -18.78
CA ALA A 350 -18.66 -37.85 -18.32
C ALA A 350 -17.16 -37.84 -18.01
N THR A 351 -16.76 -38.67 -17.06
CA THR A 351 -15.37 -38.86 -16.63
C THR A 351 -14.47 -39.25 -17.80
N GLY A 352 -13.25 -38.69 -17.81
CA GLY A 352 -12.22 -39.01 -18.77
C GLY A 352 -12.43 -38.43 -20.16
N VAL A 353 -13.45 -37.58 -20.37
CA VAL A 353 -13.76 -36.99 -21.67
C VAL A 353 -13.39 -35.51 -21.68
N GLY A 354 -12.53 -35.12 -22.61
CA GLY A 354 -12.14 -33.75 -22.87
C GLY A 354 -12.56 -33.23 -24.25
N VAL A 355 -12.41 -31.91 -24.45
CA VAL A 355 -12.63 -31.20 -25.71
C VAL A 355 -11.47 -30.27 -25.99
N THR A 356 -10.96 -30.30 -27.22
CA THR A 356 -9.94 -29.38 -27.71
C THR A 356 -10.42 -28.69 -28.98
N GLY A 357 -10.38 -27.36 -29.01
CA GLY A 357 -10.65 -26.56 -30.19
C GLY A 357 -9.37 -26.03 -30.88
N ASP A 358 -9.57 -25.40 -32.03
CA ASP A 358 -8.52 -24.72 -32.83
C ASP A 358 -8.11 -23.35 -32.28
N GLY A 359 -8.69 -22.94 -31.15
CA GLY A 359 -8.51 -21.65 -30.48
C GLY A 359 -9.86 -20.94 -30.26
N PRO A 360 -9.98 -20.06 -29.24
CA PRO A 360 -11.24 -19.42 -28.88
C PRO A 360 -11.91 -18.59 -29.98
N ASN A 361 -11.13 -18.02 -30.91
CA ASN A 361 -11.66 -17.25 -32.04
C ASN A 361 -12.00 -18.10 -33.27
N ARG A 362 -11.78 -19.42 -33.20
CA ARG A 362 -11.91 -20.35 -34.32
C ARG A 362 -12.95 -21.43 -34.05
N THR A 363 -12.98 -21.97 -32.84
CA THR A 363 -13.96 -22.99 -32.42
C THR A 363 -14.95 -22.37 -31.44
N ILE A 364 -16.23 -22.28 -31.85
CA ILE A 364 -17.28 -21.63 -31.05
C ILE A 364 -18.44 -22.61 -30.87
N PHE A 365 -18.81 -22.90 -29.63
CA PHE A 365 -20.05 -23.59 -29.27
C PHE A 365 -21.12 -22.55 -28.93
N LYS A 366 -22.18 -22.46 -29.73
CA LYS A 366 -23.25 -21.49 -29.56
C LYS A 366 -24.48 -22.16 -28.95
N LEU A 367 -24.84 -21.73 -27.75
CA LEU A 367 -25.97 -22.25 -27.00
C LEU A 367 -27.24 -21.49 -27.36
N SER A 368 -28.35 -22.20 -27.60
CA SER A 368 -29.65 -21.57 -27.85
C SER A 368 -30.83 -22.48 -27.52
N ASN A 369 -32.03 -21.91 -27.37
CA ASN A 369 -33.24 -22.69 -27.04
C ASN A 369 -34.48 -22.24 -27.85
N PRO A 370 -34.39 -22.17 -29.20
CA PRO A 370 -35.47 -21.63 -30.03
C PRO A 370 -36.75 -22.47 -30.02
N VAL A 371 -36.69 -23.74 -29.61
CA VAL A 371 -37.85 -24.65 -29.52
C VAL A 371 -38.20 -24.91 -28.06
N ALA A 372 -37.22 -25.31 -27.24
CA ALA A 372 -37.41 -25.60 -25.82
C ALA A 372 -37.14 -24.35 -24.98
N THR A 373 -37.97 -23.31 -25.13
CA THR A 373 -37.75 -21.96 -24.58
C THR A 373 -37.65 -21.85 -23.06
N THR A 374 -37.91 -22.92 -22.31
CA THR A 374 -37.73 -23.01 -20.85
C THR A 374 -36.42 -23.70 -20.45
N ASN A 375 -35.69 -24.27 -21.41
CA ASN A 375 -34.50 -25.06 -21.16
C ASN A 375 -33.24 -24.18 -21.02
N PRO A 376 -32.46 -24.31 -19.93
CA PRO A 376 -31.25 -23.52 -19.72
C PRO A 376 -30.06 -23.84 -20.63
N THR A 377 -30.06 -24.98 -21.33
CA THR A 377 -29.08 -25.34 -22.38
C THR A 377 -27.59 -25.08 -22.04
N PRO A 378 -27.02 -25.68 -20.97
CA PRO A 378 -25.59 -25.57 -20.69
C PRO A 378 -24.72 -26.36 -21.68
N PHE A 379 -23.49 -25.90 -21.96
CA PHE A 379 -22.53 -26.67 -22.77
C PHE A 379 -22.23 -28.03 -22.14
N ALA A 380 -21.97 -28.05 -20.84
CA ALA A 380 -21.75 -29.26 -20.05
C ALA A 380 -22.50 -29.19 -18.71
N THR A 381 -23.16 -30.29 -18.33
CA THR A 381 -23.87 -30.43 -17.06
C THR A 381 -23.54 -31.76 -16.37
N PHE A 382 -23.34 -31.72 -15.06
CA PHE A 382 -23.23 -32.88 -14.19
C PHE A 382 -23.45 -32.41 -12.75
N THR A 383 -24.66 -32.59 -12.21
CA THR A 383 -25.04 -32.01 -10.92
C THR A 383 -25.66 -33.05 -9.99
N THR A 384 -25.70 -32.76 -8.68
CA THR A 384 -26.39 -33.58 -7.69
C THR A 384 -27.88 -33.72 -8.04
N ALA A 385 -28.52 -32.63 -8.47
CA ALA A 385 -29.94 -32.61 -8.78
C ALA A 385 -30.31 -33.43 -10.04
N LEU A 386 -29.47 -33.39 -11.08
CA LEU A 386 -29.79 -34.03 -12.37
C LEU A 386 -29.12 -35.38 -12.57
N ASN A 387 -27.98 -35.61 -11.92
CA ASN A 387 -27.08 -36.73 -12.21
C ASN A 387 -26.58 -37.43 -10.95
N SER A 388 -27.09 -37.06 -9.77
CA SER A 388 -26.66 -37.62 -8.48
C SER A 388 -25.15 -37.46 -8.23
N ALA A 389 -24.57 -36.35 -8.69
CA ALA A 389 -23.17 -36.03 -8.41
C ALA A 389 -22.91 -36.00 -6.90
N SER A 390 -21.82 -36.65 -6.46
CA SER A 390 -21.47 -36.83 -5.06
C SER A 390 -19.98 -37.21 -4.92
N VAL A 391 -19.50 -37.37 -3.69
CA VAL A 391 -18.14 -37.87 -3.40
C VAL A 391 -17.85 -39.27 -3.95
N THR A 392 -18.88 -40.06 -4.29
CA THR A 392 -18.74 -41.40 -4.89
C THR A 392 -19.14 -41.44 -6.37
N ASN A 393 -19.72 -40.36 -6.89
CA ASN A 393 -20.15 -40.22 -8.28
C ASN A 393 -19.71 -38.85 -8.79
N TYR A 394 -18.47 -38.77 -9.25
CA TYR A 394 -17.78 -37.54 -9.62
C TYR A 394 -17.17 -37.63 -11.01
N LEU A 395 -16.88 -36.48 -11.60
CA LEU A 395 -16.12 -36.40 -12.85
C LEU A 395 -14.62 -36.39 -12.55
N ALA A 396 -13.83 -37.16 -13.28
CA ALA A 396 -12.37 -37.12 -13.18
C ALA A 396 -11.70 -36.95 -14.54
N ASP A 397 -10.47 -36.44 -14.54
CA ASP A 397 -9.56 -36.46 -15.69
C ASP A 397 -10.15 -35.84 -16.98
N CYS A 398 -10.94 -34.78 -16.84
CA CYS A 398 -11.57 -34.05 -17.94
C CYS A 398 -10.71 -32.85 -18.36
N THR A 399 -10.54 -32.63 -19.67
CA THR A 399 -9.76 -31.50 -20.21
C THR A 399 -10.59 -30.65 -21.17
N PHE A 400 -10.64 -29.33 -20.98
CA PHE A 400 -11.32 -28.39 -21.87
C PHE A 400 -10.35 -27.31 -22.33
N ARG A 401 -10.10 -27.22 -23.64
CA ARG A 401 -9.05 -26.35 -24.17
C ARG A 401 -9.38 -25.66 -25.48
N GLY A 402 -9.08 -24.36 -25.59
CA GLY A 402 -8.93 -23.68 -26.89
C GLY A 402 -10.23 -23.45 -27.66
N PHE A 403 -11.32 -23.05 -27.00
CA PHE A 403 -12.60 -22.77 -27.66
C PHE A 403 -13.42 -21.69 -26.92
N THR A 404 -14.48 -21.20 -27.57
CA THR A 404 -15.48 -20.31 -26.96
C THR A 404 -16.80 -21.04 -26.73
N VAL A 405 -17.46 -20.76 -25.61
CA VAL A 405 -18.88 -21.05 -25.40
C VAL A 405 -19.65 -19.73 -25.33
N ASP A 406 -20.61 -19.54 -26.24
CA ASP A 406 -21.46 -18.35 -26.30
C ASP A 406 -22.91 -18.69 -25.92
N GLY A 407 -23.35 -18.17 -24.77
CA GLY A 407 -24.69 -18.33 -24.23
C GLY A 407 -25.73 -17.33 -24.75
N SER A 408 -25.37 -16.47 -25.70
CA SER A 408 -26.22 -15.37 -26.19
C SER A 408 -27.58 -15.82 -26.74
N GLY A 409 -27.66 -17.03 -27.29
CA GLY A 409 -28.89 -17.57 -27.88
C GLY A 409 -29.87 -18.21 -26.89
N VAL A 410 -29.51 -18.34 -25.61
CA VAL A 410 -30.41 -18.88 -24.57
C VAL A 410 -31.31 -17.77 -24.06
N ALA A 411 -32.61 -17.85 -24.35
CA ALA A 411 -33.62 -16.91 -23.92
C ALA A 411 -34.55 -17.58 -22.90
N LEU A 412 -34.63 -17.04 -21.68
CA LEU A 412 -35.54 -17.49 -20.63
C LEU A 412 -36.31 -16.28 -20.10
N SER A 413 -37.53 -16.50 -19.63
CA SER A 413 -38.39 -15.44 -19.06
C SER A 413 -37.90 -14.89 -17.72
N ALA A 414 -37.03 -15.64 -17.03
CA ALA A 414 -36.45 -15.28 -15.75
C ALA A 414 -35.03 -15.87 -15.62
N TYR A 415 -34.29 -15.37 -14.62
CA TYR A 415 -33.02 -15.95 -14.22
C TYR A 415 -33.18 -17.45 -13.90
N ASN A 416 -32.26 -18.26 -14.40
CA ASN A 416 -32.20 -19.69 -14.12
C ASN A 416 -30.74 -20.07 -13.87
N VAL A 417 -30.46 -20.60 -12.68
CA VAL A 417 -29.10 -20.98 -12.27
C VAL A 417 -28.45 -22.05 -13.16
N GLY A 418 -29.24 -22.85 -13.87
CA GLY A 418 -28.74 -23.86 -14.81
C GLY A 418 -28.25 -23.29 -16.15
N ALA A 419 -28.55 -22.02 -16.47
CA ALA A 419 -28.20 -21.38 -17.74
C ALA A 419 -26.71 -20.94 -17.79
N LYS A 420 -25.83 -21.81 -17.30
CA LYS A 420 -24.37 -21.63 -17.26
C LYS A 420 -23.74 -22.18 -18.54
N ALA A 421 -22.52 -21.79 -18.90
CA ALA A 421 -21.79 -22.58 -19.90
C ALA A 421 -21.43 -23.95 -19.31
N PHE A 422 -20.83 -23.95 -18.12
CA PHE A 422 -20.54 -25.17 -17.35
C PHE A 422 -21.39 -25.19 -16.08
N ALA A 423 -22.14 -26.28 -15.89
CA ALA A 423 -22.91 -26.57 -14.69
C ALA A 423 -22.46 -27.92 -14.11
N LEU A 424 -21.26 -27.94 -13.53
CA LEU A 424 -20.59 -29.15 -13.06
C LEU A 424 -20.43 -29.16 -11.54
N GLN A 425 -20.46 -30.34 -10.94
CA GLN A 425 -20.22 -30.55 -9.52
C GLN A 425 -19.36 -31.80 -9.32
N PHE A 426 -18.52 -31.79 -8.29
CA PHE A 426 -17.58 -32.86 -7.95
C PHE A 426 -16.66 -33.23 -9.11
N MET A 427 -15.62 -32.41 -9.32
CA MET A 427 -14.59 -32.69 -10.31
C MET A 427 -13.23 -32.93 -9.66
N VAL A 428 -12.53 -33.96 -10.14
CA VAL A 428 -11.19 -34.34 -9.67
C VAL A 428 -10.19 -34.25 -10.83
N ARG A 429 -9.10 -33.49 -10.63
CA ARG A 429 -8.05 -33.25 -11.63
C ARG A 429 -8.53 -32.73 -13.00
N PRO A 430 -9.53 -31.83 -13.10
CA PRO A 430 -9.86 -31.28 -14.40
C PRO A 430 -8.85 -30.23 -14.84
N THR A 431 -8.71 -30.08 -16.16
CA THR A 431 -7.95 -29.00 -16.79
C THR A 431 -8.88 -28.12 -17.60
N PHE A 432 -8.89 -26.82 -17.33
CA PHE A 432 -9.54 -25.80 -18.15
C PHE A 432 -8.48 -24.81 -18.62
N GLU A 433 -8.27 -24.68 -19.93
CA GLU A 433 -7.17 -23.87 -20.45
C GLU A 433 -7.57 -23.10 -21.71
N ASP A 434 -7.32 -21.79 -21.71
CA ASP A 434 -7.51 -20.95 -22.90
C ASP A 434 -8.92 -21.07 -23.51
N ILE A 435 -9.95 -20.91 -22.68
CA ILE A 435 -11.35 -20.93 -23.10
C ILE A 435 -12.04 -19.59 -22.82
N VAL A 436 -13.01 -19.23 -23.65
CA VAL A 436 -13.85 -18.03 -23.46
C VAL A 436 -15.28 -18.45 -23.16
N LEU A 437 -15.87 -17.91 -22.10
CA LEU A 437 -17.24 -18.17 -21.67
C LEU A 437 -18.00 -16.86 -21.61
N GLN A 438 -19.00 -16.69 -22.47
CA GLN A 438 -19.61 -15.38 -22.65
C GLN A 438 -21.12 -15.41 -22.80
N ASN A 439 -21.75 -14.31 -22.38
CA ASN A 439 -23.17 -14.01 -22.56
C ASN A 439 -24.13 -15.08 -21.98
N CYS A 440 -23.63 -15.91 -21.05
CA CYS A 440 -24.44 -16.93 -20.40
C CYS A 440 -25.54 -16.28 -19.53
N GLY A 441 -26.68 -16.95 -19.43
CA GLY A 441 -27.80 -16.46 -18.64
C GLY A 441 -27.50 -16.41 -17.14
N ALA A 442 -26.75 -17.40 -16.66
CA ALA A 442 -26.14 -17.49 -15.34
C ALA A 442 -24.61 -17.51 -15.47
N SER A 443 -23.88 -18.17 -14.56
CA SER A 443 -22.42 -18.16 -14.58
C SER A 443 -21.77 -18.63 -15.88
N GLY A 444 -20.59 -18.12 -16.21
CA GLY A 444 -19.75 -18.69 -17.27
C GLY A 444 -19.28 -20.09 -16.85
N LEU A 445 -18.32 -20.13 -15.92
CA LEU A 445 -17.80 -21.36 -15.34
C LEU A 445 -18.51 -21.62 -13.99
N GLY A 446 -19.40 -22.61 -13.93
CA GLY A 446 -19.95 -23.11 -12.67
C GLY A 446 -19.41 -24.49 -12.37
N ILE A 447 -18.47 -24.59 -11.43
CA ILE A 447 -17.89 -25.86 -11.01
C ILE A 447 -17.84 -25.89 -9.49
N ASP A 448 -18.63 -26.76 -8.89
CA ASP A 448 -18.65 -26.91 -7.44
C ASP A 448 -17.80 -28.11 -7.01
N HIS A 449 -17.14 -28.00 -5.86
CA HIS A 449 -16.40 -29.08 -5.20
C HIS A 449 -15.22 -29.58 -6.03
N LEU A 450 -14.31 -28.67 -6.34
CA LEU A 450 -13.14 -28.93 -7.18
C LEU A 450 -11.98 -29.49 -6.36
N VAL A 451 -11.36 -30.56 -6.86
CA VAL A 451 -10.17 -31.19 -6.29
C VAL A 451 -9.08 -31.25 -7.34
N ASP A 452 -7.88 -30.80 -6.99
CA ASP A 452 -6.66 -30.83 -7.81
C ASP A 452 -6.86 -30.22 -9.22
N GLY A 453 -7.73 -29.22 -9.34
CA GLY A 453 -8.07 -28.60 -10.62
C GLY A 453 -7.05 -27.57 -11.09
N TYR A 454 -6.81 -27.51 -12.40
CA TYR A 454 -6.00 -26.49 -13.04
C TYR A 454 -6.85 -25.64 -14.00
N VAL A 455 -7.11 -24.39 -13.63
CA VAL A 455 -7.94 -23.44 -14.40
C VAL A 455 -7.06 -22.27 -14.82
N SER A 456 -6.67 -22.23 -16.09
CA SER A 456 -5.69 -21.26 -16.60
C SER A 456 -6.22 -20.50 -17.82
N ASN A 457 -6.06 -19.18 -17.83
CA ASN A 457 -6.45 -18.31 -18.95
C ASN A 457 -7.92 -18.52 -19.39
N VAL A 458 -8.81 -18.79 -18.43
CA VAL A 458 -10.25 -18.83 -18.65
C VAL A 458 -10.80 -17.42 -18.61
N ARG A 459 -11.54 -17.04 -19.64
CA ARG A 459 -12.01 -15.66 -19.86
C ARG A 459 -13.54 -15.61 -19.86
N CYS A 460 -14.10 -15.02 -18.82
CA CYS A 460 -15.53 -14.93 -18.58
C CYS A 460 -16.05 -13.51 -18.80
N TYR A 461 -16.89 -13.32 -19.83
CA TYR A 461 -17.42 -12.01 -20.23
C TYR A 461 -18.94 -11.95 -20.18
N ASN A 462 -19.48 -10.92 -19.53
CA ASN A 462 -20.92 -10.60 -19.59
C ASN A 462 -21.84 -11.81 -19.23
N ASN A 463 -21.39 -12.65 -18.30
CA ASN A 463 -22.20 -13.75 -17.79
C ASN A 463 -23.15 -13.26 -16.70
N GLY A 464 -24.18 -14.05 -16.40
CA GLY A 464 -25.26 -13.62 -15.54
C GLY A 464 -26.23 -12.67 -16.23
N ARG A 465 -26.30 -12.69 -17.56
CA ARG A 465 -27.10 -11.75 -18.38
C ARG A 465 -28.57 -11.69 -17.98
N LEU A 466 -29.12 -12.80 -17.47
CA LEU A 466 -30.52 -12.88 -17.04
C LEU A 466 -30.74 -12.43 -15.58
N SER A 467 -29.68 -12.09 -14.84
CA SER A 467 -29.79 -11.50 -13.50
C SER A 467 -30.26 -10.04 -13.63
N ALA A 468 -31.56 -9.81 -13.40
CA ALA A 468 -32.18 -8.51 -13.57
C ALA A 468 -31.50 -7.43 -12.70
N GLY A 469 -31.26 -7.75 -11.42
CA GLY A 469 -30.66 -6.85 -10.44
C GLY A 469 -29.14 -6.95 -10.30
N GLY A 470 -28.47 -7.94 -10.93
CA GLY A 470 -27.06 -8.21 -10.64
C GLY A 470 -26.85 -8.66 -9.19
N THR A 471 -27.77 -9.45 -8.66
CA THR A 471 -27.83 -9.90 -7.26
C THR A 471 -27.85 -11.42 -7.13
N ASP A 472 -28.12 -12.15 -8.22
CA ASP A 472 -28.24 -13.60 -8.18
C ASP A 472 -26.85 -14.22 -8.02
N ILE A 473 -26.62 -14.93 -6.91
CA ILE A 473 -25.31 -15.49 -6.53
C ILE A 473 -24.65 -16.25 -7.69
N GLY A 474 -25.41 -17.13 -8.35
CA GLY A 474 -24.94 -17.93 -9.49
C GLY A 474 -24.79 -17.19 -10.83
N ALA A 475 -24.68 -15.86 -10.83
CA ALA A 475 -24.56 -15.00 -12.00
C ALA A 475 -23.12 -14.43 -12.18
N ALA A 476 -22.11 -15.28 -11.95
CA ALA A 476 -20.70 -14.90 -11.91
C ALA A 476 -19.93 -15.20 -13.20
N GLY A 477 -18.70 -14.70 -13.31
CA GLY A 477 -17.75 -15.19 -14.31
C GLY A 477 -17.38 -16.63 -13.98
N LEU A 478 -16.61 -16.79 -12.90
CA LEU A 478 -16.23 -18.08 -12.32
C LEU A 478 -16.93 -18.25 -10.97
N GLY A 479 -17.91 -19.15 -10.89
CA GLY A 479 -18.64 -19.47 -9.66
C GLY A 479 -18.26 -20.84 -9.14
N ILE A 480 -17.63 -20.88 -7.97
CA ILE A 480 -17.11 -22.10 -7.36
C ILE A 480 -17.81 -22.34 -6.02
N GLY A 481 -18.72 -23.30 -5.99
CA GLY A 481 -19.24 -23.85 -4.73
C GLY A 481 -18.20 -24.73 -4.05
N VAL A 482 -18.06 -24.65 -2.73
CA VAL A 482 -17.02 -25.36 -1.96
C VAL A 482 -17.59 -26.13 -0.76
N GLY A 483 -16.81 -27.08 -0.24
CA GLY A 483 -17.04 -27.81 1.02
C GLY A 483 -17.67 -29.22 0.91
N GLY A 484 -18.09 -29.65 -0.27
CA GLY A 484 -18.86 -30.88 -0.50
C GLY A 484 -18.09 -32.17 -0.26
N TRP A 485 -16.75 -32.16 -0.35
CA TRP A 485 -15.95 -33.37 -0.12
C TRP A 485 -15.78 -33.73 1.37
N ALA A 486 -15.70 -32.73 2.24
CA ALA A 486 -15.49 -32.94 3.68
C ALA A 486 -16.70 -33.62 4.35
N ALA A 487 -17.92 -33.37 3.85
CA ALA A 487 -19.14 -33.95 4.38
C ALA A 487 -19.27 -35.46 4.16
N GLY A 488 -18.57 -36.01 3.16
CA GLY A 488 -18.68 -37.40 2.74
C GLY A 488 -17.66 -38.34 3.37
N GLY A 489 -16.79 -37.87 4.28
CA GLY A 489 -15.70 -38.68 4.84
C GLY A 489 -14.62 -39.04 3.81
N SER A 490 -14.51 -38.28 2.72
CA SER A 490 -13.50 -38.50 1.68
C SER A 490 -12.10 -38.15 2.17
N ALA A 491 -11.08 -38.85 1.67
CA ALA A 491 -9.67 -38.50 1.87
C ALA A 491 -9.19 -37.37 0.93
N LEU A 492 -9.97 -37.04 -0.12
CA LEU A 492 -9.63 -35.98 -1.06
C LEU A 492 -9.88 -34.60 -0.45
N THR A 493 -8.96 -33.67 -0.69
CA THR A 493 -9.04 -32.30 -0.18
C THR A 493 -9.39 -31.36 -1.33
N GLU A 494 -10.43 -30.55 -1.14
CA GLU A 494 -10.79 -29.51 -2.12
C GLU A 494 -9.70 -28.45 -2.26
N GLY A 495 -9.41 -28.11 -3.50
CA GLY A 495 -8.41 -27.13 -3.88
C GLY A 495 -8.20 -27.08 -5.39
N ALA A 496 -7.88 -25.90 -5.88
CA ALA A 496 -7.59 -25.66 -7.29
C ALA A 496 -6.91 -24.31 -7.51
N ASP A 497 -6.18 -24.23 -8.62
CA ASP A 497 -5.50 -23.03 -9.05
C ASP A 497 -6.24 -22.34 -10.19
N PHE A 498 -6.46 -21.03 -10.02
CA PHE A 498 -7.04 -20.13 -11.01
C PHE A 498 -5.97 -19.14 -11.47
N ILE A 499 -5.34 -19.40 -12.61
CA ILE A 499 -4.14 -18.69 -13.06
C ILE A 499 -4.47 -17.82 -14.27
N GLY A 500 -4.18 -16.53 -14.18
CA GLY A 500 -4.33 -15.59 -15.31
C GLY A 500 -5.76 -15.50 -15.87
N CYS A 501 -6.77 -15.86 -15.07
CA CYS A 501 -8.17 -15.84 -15.49
C CYS A 501 -8.72 -14.41 -15.59
N ILE A 502 -9.76 -14.23 -16.40
CA ILE A 502 -10.45 -12.94 -16.55
C ILE A 502 -11.91 -13.12 -16.18
N GLY A 503 -12.42 -12.30 -15.27
CA GLY A 503 -13.84 -12.12 -15.00
C GLY A 503 -14.21 -10.67 -15.26
N GLN A 504 -14.86 -10.38 -16.40
CA GLN A 504 -15.19 -9.02 -16.79
C GLN A 504 -16.68 -8.80 -17.11
N GLY A 505 -17.26 -7.79 -16.46
CA GLY A 505 -18.64 -7.39 -16.70
C GLY A 505 -19.68 -8.46 -16.30
N ASN A 506 -19.33 -9.40 -15.43
CA ASN A 506 -20.29 -10.41 -15.00
C ASN A 506 -21.23 -9.81 -13.95
N ALA A 507 -22.49 -10.26 -13.95
CA ALA A 507 -23.56 -9.61 -13.20
C ALA A 507 -23.27 -9.48 -11.70
N THR A 508 -22.69 -10.52 -11.08
CA THR A 508 -22.30 -10.51 -9.66
C THR A 508 -20.79 -10.51 -9.47
N HIS A 509 -20.12 -11.65 -9.67
CA HIS A 509 -18.71 -11.80 -9.31
C HIS A 509 -17.84 -11.95 -10.54
N GLY A 510 -16.62 -11.40 -10.50
CA GLY A 510 -15.56 -11.85 -11.40
C GLY A 510 -15.24 -13.31 -11.13
N ILE A 511 -14.91 -13.61 -9.86
CA ILE A 511 -14.80 -14.97 -9.31
C ILE A 511 -15.31 -14.99 -7.86
N PHE A 512 -15.96 -16.08 -7.46
CA PHE A 512 -16.29 -16.32 -6.06
C PHE A 512 -16.02 -17.77 -5.63
N PHE A 513 -15.79 -17.93 -4.33
CA PHE A 513 -15.74 -19.20 -3.63
C PHE A 513 -16.76 -19.19 -2.50
N GLU A 514 -17.72 -20.10 -2.53
CA GLU A 514 -18.87 -20.06 -1.62
C GLU A 514 -19.13 -21.41 -0.98
N LEU A 515 -19.13 -21.44 0.36
CA LEU A 515 -19.50 -22.65 1.07
C LEU A 515 -20.98 -22.95 0.77
N GLN A 516 -21.25 -24.13 0.22
CA GLN A 516 -22.62 -24.47 -0.21
C GLN A 516 -23.53 -24.91 0.94
N ASN A 517 -22.96 -25.22 2.12
CA ASN A 517 -23.72 -25.61 3.30
C ASN A 517 -22.99 -25.18 4.57
N SER A 518 -23.69 -24.51 5.48
CA SER A 518 -23.13 -23.98 6.74
C SER A 518 -22.55 -25.05 7.67
N ALA A 519 -23.00 -26.30 7.54
CA ALA A 519 -22.53 -27.42 8.37
C ALA A 519 -21.22 -28.05 7.87
N TRP A 520 -20.74 -27.66 6.69
CA TRP A 520 -19.54 -28.27 6.09
C TRP A 520 -18.26 -27.57 6.54
N THR A 521 -17.18 -28.35 6.60
CA THR A 521 -15.85 -27.82 6.87
C THR A 521 -15.40 -26.95 5.70
N ARG A 522 -14.85 -25.77 6.01
CA ARG A 522 -14.27 -24.88 5.02
C ARG A 522 -13.03 -25.54 4.37
N PRO A 523 -12.93 -25.53 3.04
CA PRO A 523 -11.77 -26.09 2.35
C PRO A 523 -10.63 -25.07 2.26
N LYS A 524 -9.40 -25.58 2.09
CA LYS A 524 -8.16 -24.80 2.25
C LYS A 524 -7.30 -24.63 0.99
N GLY A 525 -7.62 -25.33 -0.10
CA GLY A 525 -6.70 -25.49 -1.23
C GLY A 525 -6.89 -24.52 -2.41
N TYR A 526 -7.66 -23.44 -2.27
CA TYR A 526 -8.00 -22.56 -3.40
C TYR A 526 -7.05 -21.37 -3.55
N ARG A 527 -6.60 -21.12 -4.78
CA ARG A 527 -5.69 -20.01 -5.11
C ARG A 527 -6.09 -19.30 -6.40
N VAL A 528 -6.08 -17.98 -6.38
CA VAL A 528 -6.21 -17.10 -7.53
C VAL A 528 -4.87 -16.40 -7.75
N ILE A 529 -4.22 -16.67 -8.87
CA ILE A 529 -2.87 -16.20 -9.18
C ILE A 529 -2.90 -15.37 -10.47
N GLY A 530 -2.66 -14.08 -10.34
CA GLY A 530 -2.81 -13.11 -11.41
C GLY A 530 -4.27 -12.87 -11.80
N GLY A 531 -4.48 -12.49 -13.06
CA GLY A 531 -5.81 -12.32 -13.63
C GLY A 531 -6.39 -10.91 -13.54
N LYS A 532 -7.59 -10.74 -14.11
CA LYS A 532 -8.30 -9.46 -14.21
C LYS A 532 -9.76 -9.63 -13.81
N PHE A 533 -10.20 -8.91 -12.79
CA PHE A 533 -11.57 -8.97 -12.28
C PHE A 533 -12.19 -7.56 -12.32
N ILE A 534 -12.82 -7.24 -13.45
CA ILE A 534 -13.14 -5.86 -13.83
C ILE A 534 -14.62 -5.65 -14.15
N GLY A 535 -15.23 -4.57 -13.66
CA GLY A 535 -16.58 -4.20 -14.10
C GLY A 535 -17.69 -5.13 -13.61
N ASN A 536 -17.42 -5.98 -12.62
CA ASN A 536 -18.42 -6.85 -12.01
C ASN A 536 -19.09 -6.12 -10.83
N ARG A 537 -20.03 -6.74 -10.11
CA ARG A 537 -20.47 -6.19 -8.82
C ARG A 537 -19.40 -6.34 -7.75
N TYR A 538 -18.82 -7.52 -7.66
CA TYR A 538 -17.66 -7.80 -6.84
C TYR A 538 -16.55 -8.37 -7.72
N GLY A 539 -15.30 -7.94 -7.52
CA GLY A 539 -14.18 -8.48 -8.28
C GLY A 539 -13.90 -9.94 -7.91
N VAL A 540 -13.39 -10.14 -6.70
CA VAL A 540 -13.10 -11.45 -6.11
C VAL A 540 -13.86 -11.57 -4.78
N SER A 541 -14.48 -12.72 -4.53
CA SER A 541 -15.26 -12.94 -3.30
C SER A 541 -14.90 -14.25 -2.60
N ASP A 542 -14.67 -14.17 -1.29
CA ASP A 542 -14.46 -15.32 -0.41
C ASP A 542 -15.60 -15.43 0.60
N TRP A 543 -16.54 -16.32 0.28
CA TRP A 543 -17.75 -16.60 1.04
C TRP A 543 -17.73 -18.06 1.53
N GLY A 544 -16.56 -18.59 1.89
CA GLY A 544 -16.54 -19.94 2.45
C GLY A 544 -15.22 -20.68 2.56
N CYS A 545 -14.09 -20.13 2.11
CA CYS A 545 -12.80 -20.81 2.19
C CYS A 545 -12.14 -20.60 3.56
N ASP A 546 -11.22 -21.49 3.94
CA ASP A 546 -10.27 -21.31 5.03
C ASP A 546 -8.86 -21.24 4.44
N GLY A 547 -8.40 -20.03 4.10
CA GLY A 547 -7.09 -19.82 3.49
C GLY A 547 -7.10 -19.53 1.99
N LEU A 548 -8.16 -18.94 1.42
CA LEU A 548 -8.13 -18.50 0.02
C LEU A 548 -6.94 -17.56 -0.22
N GLN A 549 -6.16 -17.82 -1.26
CA GLN A 549 -5.06 -16.95 -1.67
C GLN A 549 -5.43 -16.18 -2.93
N VAL A 550 -5.23 -14.86 -2.93
CA VAL A 550 -5.40 -13.98 -4.09
C VAL A 550 -4.12 -13.18 -4.28
N ILE A 551 -3.38 -13.48 -5.35
CA ILE A 551 -2.00 -13.02 -5.52
C ILE A 551 -1.86 -12.33 -6.87
N GLY A 552 -1.34 -11.10 -6.91
CA GLY A 552 -0.93 -10.44 -8.15
C GLY A 552 -2.07 -10.09 -9.13
N ALA A 553 -3.31 -9.98 -8.65
CA ALA A 553 -4.48 -9.74 -9.50
C ALA A 553 -4.71 -8.24 -9.75
N ASN A 554 -5.32 -7.91 -10.91
CA ASN A 554 -5.92 -6.60 -11.16
C ASN A 554 -7.42 -6.66 -10.88
N ILE A 555 -7.87 -5.93 -9.87
CA ILE A 555 -9.25 -5.94 -9.38
C ILE A 555 -9.77 -4.50 -9.43
N SER A 556 -10.51 -4.15 -10.48
CA SER A 556 -10.82 -2.75 -10.73
C SER A 556 -12.20 -2.49 -11.30
N ALA A 557 -12.67 -1.26 -11.15
CA ALA A 557 -13.93 -0.79 -11.72
C ALA A 557 -15.15 -1.64 -11.38
N ASN A 558 -15.18 -2.33 -10.24
CA ASN A 558 -16.34 -3.11 -9.82
C ASN A 558 -17.39 -2.18 -9.20
N VAL A 559 -18.68 -2.45 -9.46
CA VAL A 559 -19.80 -1.56 -9.08
C VAL A 559 -20.09 -1.58 -7.57
N GLN A 560 -19.39 -2.41 -6.79
CA GLN A 560 -19.35 -2.34 -5.32
C GLN A 560 -17.92 -2.48 -4.80
N HIS A 561 -17.43 -3.70 -4.60
CA HIS A 561 -16.15 -3.95 -3.94
C HIS A 561 -15.15 -4.64 -4.87
N GLY A 562 -13.86 -4.35 -4.67
CA GLY A 562 -12.79 -5.11 -5.33
C GLY A 562 -12.70 -6.53 -4.77
N PHE A 563 -12.14 -6.67 -3.57
CA PHE A 563 -12.12 -7.93 -2.82
C PHE A 563 -13.17 -7.90 -1.71
N ASN A 564 -14.00 -8.96 -1.63
CA ASN A 564 -15.08 -9.05 -0.65
C ASN A 564 -15.04 -10.35 0.15
N VAL A 565 -15.21 -10.23 1.46
CA VAL A 565 -15.50 -11.35 2.37
C VAL A 565 -16.79 -11.03 3.10
N SER A 566 -17.78 -11.91 3.01
CA SER A 566 -19.06 -11.78 3.72
C SER A 566 -19.78 -13.12 3.81
N ALA A 567 -20.81 -13.17 4.64
CA ALA A 567 -21.71 -14.31 4.76
C ALA A 567 -22.91 -14.22 3.78
N SER A 568 -22.75 -13.52 2.64
CA SER A 568 -23.84 -13.33 1.67
C SER A 568 -24.12 -14.55 0.79
N GLY A 569 -23.31 -15.59 0.92
CA GLY A 569 -23.45 -16.81 0.13
C GLY A 569 -24.54 -17.76 0.62
N VAL A 570 -24.80 -18.82 -0.15
CA VAL A 570 -25.77 -19.89 0.08
C VAL A 570 -25.60 -20.52 1.46
N GLY A 571 -24.36 -20.84 1.85
CA GLY A 571 -24.07 -21.38 3.18
C GLY A 571 -24.14 -20.35 4.30
N SER A 572 -24.36 -19.06 4.00
CA SER A 572 -24.38 -17.96 4.98
C SER A 572 -23.13 -17.93 5.87
N VAL A 573 -21.98 -18.27 5.29
CA VAL A 573 -20.71 -18.42 5.97
C VAL A 573 -19.64 -17.62 5.23
N ALA A 574 -18.97 -16.71 5.92
CA ALA A 574 -17.83 -16.00 5.33
C ALA A 574 -16.57 -16.88 5.29
N GLY A 575 -15.67 -16.54 4.38
CA GLY A 575 -14.30 -17.05 4.38
C GLY A 575 -13.53 -16.71 5.65
N ALA A 576 -12.40 -17.38 5.86
CA ALA A 576 -11.50 -17.21 6.99
C ALA A 576 -10.05 -17.36 6.54
N ALA A 577 -9.12 -16.76 7.30
CA ALA A 577 -7.68 -16.97 7.16
C ALA A 577 -7.06 -16.72 5.77
N GLY A 578 -7.73 -15.98 4.90
CA GLY A 578 -7.28 -15.76 3.52
C GLY A 578 -6.11 -14.77 3.39
N ILE A 579 -5.45 -14.78 2.23
CA ILE A 579 -4.29 -13.95 1.91
C ILE A 579 -4.59 -13.16 0.63
N VAL A 580 -4.47 -11.84 0.69
CA VAL A 580 -4.55 -10.95 -0.49
C VAL A 580 -3.23 -10.22 -0.62
N SER A 581 -2.46 -10.52 -1.67
CA SER A 581 -1.08 -10.02 -1.80
C SER A 581 -0.72 -9.55 -3.20
N GLY A 582 0.07 -8.47 -3.29
CA GLY A 582 0.63 -7.98 -4.56
C GLY A 582 -0.40 -7.53 -5.59
N CYS A 583 -1.64 -7.27 -5.19
CA CYS A 583 -2.73 -6.90 -6.09
C CYS A 583 -2.78 -5.40 -6.37
N VAL A 584 -3.35 -5.04 -7.52
CA VAL A 584 -3.79 -3.67 -7.83
C VAL A 584 -5.31 -3.64 -7.70
N ILE A 585 -5.80 -2.94 -6.68
CA ILE A 585 -7.21 -2.86 -6.33
C ILE A 585 -7.67 -1.41 -6.51
N ASP A 586 -8.26 -1.10 -7.66
CA ASP A 586 -8.36 0.28 -8.13
C ASP A 586 -9.75 0.67 -8.65
N GLY A 587 -10.26 1.83 -8.25
CA GLY A 587 -11.41 2.43 -8.91
C GLY A 587 -12.73 1.69 -8.71
N ASN A 588 -12.91 0.98 -7.59
CA ASN A 588 -14.20 0.31 -7.29
C ASN A 588 -15.20 1.32 -6.72
N ALA A 589 -16.49 1.14 -7.01
CA ALA A 589 -17.52 2.13 -6.69
C ALA A 589 -17.68 2.40 -5.19
N LEU A 590 -17.43 1.38 -4.35
CA LEU A 590 -17.41 1.48 -2.91
C LEU A 590 -15.99 1.23 -2.40
N ASP A 591 -15.65 0.01 -2.00
CA ASP A 591 -14.39 -0.25 -1.29
C ASP A 591 -13.41 -1.03 -2.16
N GLY A 592 -12.11 -0.79 -1.93
CA GLY A 592 -11.08 -1.65 -2.51
C GLY A 592 -11.18 -3.06 -1.91
N VAL A 593 -11.02 -3.15 -0.60
CA VAL A 593 -11.11 -4.37 0.19
C VAL A 593 -12.20 -4.20 1.25
N CYS A 594 -13.18 -5.09 1.25
CA CYS A 594 -14.26 -5.14 2.25
C CYS A 594 -14.28 -6.52 2.91
N ILE A 595 -14.00 -6.59 4.21
CA ILE A 595 -13.96 -7.84 4.96
C ILE A 595 -14.91 -7.78 6.16
N GLY A 596 -15.81 -8.77 6.26
CA GLY A 596 -16.75 -8.89 7.36
C GLY A 596 -17.36 -10.28 7.49
N ASP A 597 -18.22 -10.42 8.51
CA ASP A 597 -18.95 -11.65 8.85
C ASP A 597 -18.04 -12.87 9.10
N THR A 598 -16.74 -12.63 9.26
CA THR A 598 -15.68 -13.64 9.32
C THR A 598 -15.16 -13.80 10.75
N PRO A 599 -14.71 -15.01 11.14
CA PRO A 599 -13.91 -15.17 12.36
C PRO A 599 -12.56 -14.44 12.29
N GLY A 600 -12.10 -14.03 11.10
CA GLY A 600 -10.87 -13.26 10.88
C GLY A 600 -9.72 -14.10 10.33
N GLY A 601 -8.49 -13.75 10.70
CA GLY A 601 -7.25 -14.38 10.27
C GLY A 601 -6.74 -13.94 8.90
N PHE A 602 -7.35 -12.94 8.27
CA PHE A 602 -6.94 -12.50 6.93
C PHE A 602 -5.66 -11.67 6.96
N THR A 603 -4.82 -11.86 5.96
CA THR A 603 -3.64 -11.04 5.67
C THR A 603 -3.82 -10.30 4.35
N VAL A 604 -3.84 -8.97 4.39
CA VAL A 604 -3.87 -8.09 3.21
C VAL A 604 -2.57 -7.32 3.16
N THR A 605 -1.68 -7.67 2.21
CA THR A 605 -0.31 -7.16 2.21
C THR A 605 0.30 -6.84 0.86
N GLY A 606 1.14 -5.81 0.78
CA GLY A 606 1.90 -5.50 -0.43
C GLY A 606 1.05 -5.08 -1.63
N ASN A 607 -0.17 -4.57 -1.39
CA ASN A 607 -1.11 -4.17 -2.42
C ASN A 607 -1.07 -2.66 -2.68
N ARG A 608 -1.45 -2.27 -3.90
CA ARG A 608 -1.90 -0.92 -4.21
C ARG A 608 -3.43 -0.87 -4.12
N ILE A 609 -3.97 -0.01 -3.26
CA ILE A 609 -5.42 0.12 -3.07
C ILE A 609 -5.83 1.58 -3.28
N SER A 610 -6.37 1.90 -4.46
CA SER A 610 -6.54 3.30 -4.85
C SER A 610 -7.84 3.65 -5.55
N ASN A 611 -8.20 4.93 -5.52
CA ASN A 611 -9.32 5.49 -6.31
C ASN A 611 -10.69 4.87 -6.03
N ASN A 612 -10.87 4.17 -4.90
CA ASN A 612 -12.17 3.57 -4.57
C ASN A 612 -13.13 4.63 -4.02
N GLY A 613 -14.41 4.54 -4.37
CA GLY A 613 -15.39 5.58 -4.06
C GLY A 613 -15.64 5.79 -2.57
N ARG A 614 -15.38 4.77 -1.74
CA ARG A 614 -15.57 4.80 -0.29
C ARG A 614 -14.24 4.56 0.42
N ASP A 615 -13.92 3.35 0.87
CA ASP A 615 -12.71 3.11 1.66
C ASP A 615 -11.70 2.23 0.90
N GLY A 616 -10.42 2.38 1.23
CA GLY A 616 -9.38 1.49 0.72
C GLY A 616 -9.53 0.09 1.31
N TYR A 617 -9.34 -0.02 2.63
CA TYR A 617 -9.49 -1.24 3.42
C TYR A 617 -10.57 -1.05 4.48
N HIS A 618 -11.64 -1.83 4.39
CA HIS A 618 -12.84 -1.66 5.18
C HIS A 618 -13.20 -2.95 5.92
N ILE A 619 -13.22 -2.87 7.24
CA ILE A 619 -13.73 -3.92 8.12
C ILE A 619 -15.19 -3.61 8.47
N LEU A 620 -16.11 -4.41 7.94
CA LEU A 620 -17.55 -4.18 8.06
C LEU A 620 -18.31 -5.51 7.93
N ASN A 621 -19.08 -5.89 8.95
CA ASN A 621 -20.03 -6.99 8.83
C ASN A 621 -21.17 -6.59 7.90
N VAL A 622 -21.37 -7.36 6.82
CA VAL A 622 -22.32 -7.03 5.75
C VAL A 622 -23.69 -7.64 6.04
N VAL A 623 -23.71 -8.88 6.54
CA VAL A 623 -24.93 -9.64 6.81
C VAL A 623 -25.21 -9.73 8.30
N ASN A 624 -24.18 -9.99 9.11
CA ASN A 624 -24.30 -10.30 10.53
C ASN A 624 -23.84 -9.12 11.38
N ALA A 625 -24.64 -8.05 11.38
CA ALA A 625 -24.39 -6.87 12.19
C ALA A 625 -24.26 -7.28 13.68
N SER A 626 -23.07 -7.09 14.25
CA SER A 626 -22.73 -7.22 15.68
C SER A 626 -22.38 -8.59 16.31
N THR A 627 -22.37 -9.73 15.61
CA THR A 627 -22.23 -11.04 16.30
C THR A 627 -20.83 -11.66 16.32
N VAL A 628 -19.91 -11.25 15.45
CA VAL A 628 -18.57 -11.83 15.37
C VAL A 628 -17.52 -10.74 15.44
N GLY A 629 -16.71 -10.73 16.50
CA GLY A 629 -15.49 -9.93 16.53
C GLY A 629 -14.44 -10.57 15.63
N LEU A 630 -13.92 -9.83 14.66
CA LEU A 630 -12.88 -10.33 13.76
C LEU A 630 -11.58 -10.41 14.54
N ALA A 631 -10.87 -11.54 14.48
CA ALA A 631 -9.60 -11.72 15.18
C ALA A 631 -8.41 -11.81 14.22
N ALA A 632 -7.22 -11.41 14.68
CA ALA A 632 -5.94 -11.68 14.03
C ALA A 632 -5.87 -11.22 12.55
N MET A 633 -6.45 -10.07 12.26
CA MET A 633 -6.37 -9.44 10.93
C MET A 633 -5.02 -8.76 10.76
N VAL A 634 -4.39 -8.92 9.60
CA VAL A 634 -3.11 -8.28 9.26
C VAL A 634 -3.32 -7.39 8.04
N GLU A 635 -3.16 -6.10 8.22
CA GLU A 635 -3.05 -5.09 7.18
C GLU A 635 -1.60 -4.61 7.17
N SER A 636 -0.85 -4.83 6.08
CA SER A 636 0.56 -4.44 6.10
C SER A 636 1.20 -4.14 4.75
N ASN A 637 2.16 -3.21 4.72
CA ASN A 637 2.94 -2.87 3.52
C ASN A 637 2.07 -2.47 2.31
N ASN A 638 0.87 -1.95 2.52
CA ASN A 638 0.00 -1.50 1.44
C ASN A 638 0.24 0.01 1.14
N ASP A 639 0.09 0.41 -0.12
CA ASP A 639 -0.02 1.82 -0.52
C ASP A 639 -1.49 2.12 -0.84
N ILE A 640 -2.14 2.87 0.04
CA ILE A 640 -3.59 3.12 0.04
C ILE A 640 -3.85 4.61 -0.18
N TYR A 641 -4.41 4.98 -1.33
CA TYR A 641 -4.52 6.41 -1.66
C TYR A 641 -5.68 6.79 -2.55
N SER A 642 -6.07 8.06 -2.49
CA SER A 642 -7.11 8.62 -3.35
C SER A 642 -8.46 7.91 -3.22
N ASN A 643 -8.76 7.33 -2.06
CA ASN A 643 -10.08 6.76 -1.78
C ASN A 643 -11.03 7.85 -1.25
N GLY A 644 -12.33 7.68 -1.47
CA GLY A 644 -13.32 8.72 -1.21
C GLY A 644 -13.48 9.11 0.27
N ARG A 645 -13.33 8.17 1.19
CA ARG A 645 -13.57 8.34 2.64
C ARG A 645 -12.31 8.08 3.45
N CYS A 646 -11.88 6.83 3.66
CA CYS A 646 -10.69 6.51 4.45
C CYS A 646 -9.72 5.60 3.71
N ALA A 647 -8.44 5.60 4.12
CA ALA A 647 -7.51 4.55 3.69
C ALA A 647 -7.85 3.23 4.42
N VAL A 648 -7.92 3.29 5.76
CA VAL A 648 -8.31 2.17 6.63
C VAL A 648 -9.54 2.56 7.44
N ARG A 649 -10.60 1.75 7.39
CA ARG A 649 -11.85 1.95 8.13
C ARG A 649 -12.23 0.69 8.90
N VAL A 650 -12.53 0.85 10.18
CA VAL A 650 -13.02 -0.23 11.05
C VAL A 650 -14.39 0.13 11.59
N ASP A 651 -15.42 -0.51 11.03
CA ASP A 651 -16.84 -0.37 11.40
C ASP A 651 -17.38 -1.65 12.10
N ALA A 652 -16.55 -2.67 12.35
CA ALA A 652 -16.88 -3.86 13.15
C ALA A 652 -15.83 -4.16 14.22
N VAL A 653 -16.20 -4.90 15.28
CA VAL A 653 -15.31 -5.24 16.39
C VAL A 653 -14.08 -6.00 15.87
N LEU A 654 -12.89 -5.55 16.26
CA LEU A 654 -11.62 -6.05 15.77
C LEU A 654 -10.67 -6.36 16.93
N ASN A 655 -10.22 -7.61 17.03
CA ASN A 655 -9.41 -8.13 18.13
C ASN A 655 -8.03 -8.56 17.63
N ASN A 656 -6.98 -8.14 18.32
CA ASN A 656 -5.59 -8.44 18.01
C ASN A 656 -5.18 -8.13 16.55
N PRO A 657 -5.56 -6.99 15.95
CA PRO A 657 -5.13 -6.68 14.59
C PRO A 657 -3.68 -6.21 14.54
N PHE A 658 -3.03 -6.44 13.40
CA PHE A 658 -1.77 -5.84 13.02
C PHE A 658 -2.02 -4.86 11.88
N ILE A 659 -1.60 -3.61 12.05
CA ILE A 659 -1.63 -2.56 11.04
C ILE A 659 -0.19 -2.04 10.93
N LEU A 660 0.54 -2.44 9.89
CA LEU A 660 2.01 -2.32 9.87
C LEU A 660 2.54 -1.77 8.56
N ASN A 661 3.46 -0.81 8.61
CA ASN A 661 4.20 -0.34 7.42
C ASN A 661 3.30 0.15 6.27
N THR A 662 2.08 0.59 6.57
CA THR A 662 1.11 1.02 5.57
C THR A 662 1.23 2.51 5.30
N ARG A 663 1.12 2.89 4.03
CA ARG A 663 1.11 4.28 3.58
C ARG A 663 -0.30 4.65 3.15
N GLY A 664 -0.97 5.49 3.93
CA GLY A 664 -2.29 6.03 3.59
C GLY A 664 -2.22 7.51 3.24
N ARG A 665 -2.32 7.86 1.95
CA ARG A 665 -2.13 9.24 1.49
C ARG A 665 -3.25 9.76 0.61
N ASN A 666 -3.53 11.06 0.69
CA ASN A 666 -4.43 11.75 -0.24
C ASN A 666 -5.84 11.10 -0.35
N ASN A 667 -6.31 10.47 0.73
CA ASN A 667 -7.66 9.92 0.78
C ASN A 667 -8.66 11.04 1.11
N CYS A 668 -9.89 10.67 1.46
CA CYS A 668 -10.96 11.61 1.80
C CYS A 668 -11.40 12.50 0.62
N ILE A 669 -11.29 12.00 -0.63
CA ILE A 669 -11.65 12.75 -1.84
C ILE A 669 -13.10 13.26 -1.80
N SER A 670 -14.01 12.47 -1.21
CA SER A 670 -15.41 12.85 -1.00
C SER A 670 -15.49 13.91 0.11
N ALA A 671 -15.24 15.17 -0.25
CA ALA A 671 -15.07 16.28 0.70
C ALA A 671 -16.13 17.37 0.63
N ALA A 672 -16.96 17.40 -0.42
CA ALA A 672 -17.97 18.45 -0.58
C ALA A 672 -19.09 18.39 0.47
N GLY A 673 -19.73 19.53 0.73
CA GLY A 673 -20.97 19.59 1.51
C GLY A 673 -22.16 18.93 0.80
N SER A 674 -23.34 19.03 1.42
CA SER A 674 -24.59 18.62 0.77
C SER A 674 -24.88 19.52 -0.43
N SER A 675 -25.58 18.98 -1.43
CA SER A 675 -25.98 19.72 -2.61
C SER A 675 -27.36 19.26 -3.06
N THR A 676 -28.22 20.20 -3.42
CA THR A 676 -29.55 19.90 -3.96
C THR A 676 -29.91 20.98 -4.97
N ASN A 677 -30.58 20.58 -6.05
CA ASN A 677 -31.17 21.51 -7.01
C ASN A 677 -32.31 20.83 -7.79
N SER A 678 -33.08 21.62 -8.52
CA SER A 678 -34.19 21.18 -9.38
C SER A 678 -34.44 22.21 -10.49
N GLY A 679 -35.33 21.91 -11.43
CA GLY A 679 -35.77 22.86 -12.46
C GLY A 679 -34.80 23.02 -13.63
N GLY A 680 -34.86 24.17 -14.31
CA GLY A 680 -34.32 24.34 -15.67
C GLY A 680 -32.79 24.20 -15.84
N THR A 681 -32.00 24.19 -14.76
CA THR A 681 -30.54 24.00 -14.83
C THR A 681 -30.12 22.54 -14.73
N VAL A 682 -31.04 21.65 -14.36
CA VAL A 682 -30.75 20.24 -14.05
C VAL A 682 -31.21 19.33 -15.19
N THR A 683 -30.28 18.53 -15.73
CA THR A 683 -30.57 17.53 -16.77
C THR A 683 -29.89 16.20 -16.47
N TYR A 684 -30.42 15.14 -17.06
CA TYR A 684 -29.98 13.76 -16.83
C TYR A 684 -29.70 13.06 -18.16
N THR A 685 -28.66 12.22 -18.16
CA THR A 685 -28.45 11.21 -19.21
C THR A 685 -28.48 9.83 -18.57
N ALA A 686 -28.20 8.79 -19.37
CA ALA A 686 -28.01 7.44 -18.86
C ALA A 686 -26.94 7.36 -17.75
N PHE A 687 -25.92 8.22 -17.75
CA PHE A 687 -24.79 8.14 -16.83
C PHE A 687 -24.39 9.46 -16.18
N THR A 688 -25.18 10.52 -16.36
CA THR A 688 -24.82 11.84 -15.82
C THR A 688 -25.97 12.55 -15.15
N VAL A 689 -25.60 13.35 -14.15
CA VAL A 689 -26.39 14.49 -13.67
C VAL A 689 -25.63 15.75 -14.07
N VAL A 690 -26.28 16.66 -14.78
CA VAL A 690 -25.72 17.98 -15.10
C VAL A 690 -26.54 19.03 -14.39
N ASP A 691 -25.88 19.87 -13.59
CA ASP A 691 -26.46 21.09 -13.04
C ASP A 691 -25.58 22.28 -13.44
N THR A 692 -26.06 23.09 -14.37
CA THR A 692 -25.30 24.25 -14.87
C THR A 692 -25.15 25.37 -13.83
N ALA A 693 -25.92 25.33 -12.73
CA ALA A 693 -25.79 26.27 -11.62
C ALA A 693 -24.86 25.77 -10.50
N ALA A 694 -24.42 24.51 -10.55
CA ALA A 694 -23.49 23.97 -9.56
C ALA A 694 -22.05 24.50 -9.76
N ALA A 695 -21.27 24.47 -8.67
CA ALA A 695 -19.86 24.85 -8.66
C ALA A 695 -19.06 23.90 -7.77
N TRP A 696 -19.12 22.60 -8.04
CA TRP A 696 -18.42 21.58 -7.26
C TRP A 696 -16.91 21.63 -7.50
N ALA A 697 -16.11 21.37 -6.46
CA ALA A 697 -14.70 21.07 -6.68
C ALA A 697 -14.57 19.74 -7.44
N VAL A 698 -13.57 19.63 -8.33
CA VAL A 698 -13.34 18.43 -9.14
C VAL A 698 -13.23 17.20 -8.22
N ASN A 699 -14.00 16.16 -8.54
CA ASN A 699 -14.08 14.90 -7.81
C ASN A 699 -14.50 14.99 -6.32
N SER A 700 -14.87 16.15 -5.80
CA SER A 700 -15.27 16.30 -4.39
C SER A 700 -16.58 15.58 -4.00
N GLN A 701 -17.33 15.05 -4.99
CA GLN A 701 -18.58 14.30 -4.80
C GLN A 701 -18.41 12.77 -5.01
N VAL A 702 -17.22 12.28 -5.35
CA VAL A 702 -16.96 10.85 -5.61
C VAL A 702 -17.47 9.95 -4.48
N GLY A 703 -18.07 8.81 -4.85
CA GLY A 703 -18.58 7.79 -3.94
C GLY A 703 -19.89 8.12 -3.23
N LYS A 704 -20.38 9.36 -3.34
CA LYS A 704 -21.69 9.71 -2.78
C LYS A 704 -22.81 9.10 -3.59
N ILE A 705 -23.91 8.82 -2.90
CA ILE A 705 -25.16 8.43 -3.53
C ILE A 705 -25.93 9.70 -3.86
N VAL A 706 -26.18 9.94 -5.15
CA VAL A 706 -27.14 10.95 -5.60
C VAL A 706 -28.53 10.34 -5.62
N THR A 707 -29.51 11.03 -5.05
CA THR A 707 -30.93 10.63 -5.09
C THR A 707 -31.68 11.55 -6.03
N VAL A 708 -32.45 11.00 -6.99
CA VAL A 708 -33.22 11.76 -7.98
C VAL A 708 -34.61 11.15 -8.14
N GLY A 709 -35.66 11.85 -7.71
CA GLY A 709 -37.05 11.39 -7.91
C GLY A 709 -37.33 9.95 -7.42
N GLY A 710 -36.64 9.50 -6.36
CA GLY A 710 -36.75 8.14 -5.81
C GLY A 710 -35.74 7.12 -6.38
N LEU A 711 -35.00 7.47 -7.43
CA LEU A 711 -33.89 6.69 -7.97
C LEU A 711 -32.57 7.07 -7.29
N THR A 712 -31.61 6.15 -7.27
CA THR A 712 -30.28 6.37 -6.70
C THR A 712 -29.18 5.96 -7.68
N ALA A 713 -28.04 6.65 -7.61
CA ALA A 713 -26.83 6.30 -8.35
C ALA A 713 -25.58 6.71 -7.55
N ILE A 714 -24.45 6.02 -7.77
CA ILE A 714 -23.17 6.34 -7.12
C ILE A 714 -22.37 7.26 -8.04
N VAL A 715 -21.83 8.36 -7.50
CA VAL A 715 -20.97 9.28 -8.24
C VAL A 715 -19.59 8.64 -8.48
N ALA A 716 -19.23 8.44 -9.74
CA ALA A 716 -17.94 7.93 -10.17
C ALA A 716 -16.87 9.02 -10.28
N SER A 717 -17.25 10.21 -10.76
CA SER A 717 -16.40 11.40 -10.88
C SER A 717 -17.25 12.65 -11.01
N ASN A 718 -16.67 13.84 -10.82
CA ASN A 718 -17.38 15.08 -11.11
C ASN A 718 -16.49 16.23 -11.57
N THR A 719 -17.03 17.07 -12.45
CA THR A 719 -16.54 18.43 -12.74
C THR A 719 -17.28 19.44 -11.85
N ALA A 720 -17.17 20.73 -12.18
CA ALA A 720 -17.92 21.78 -11.48
C ALA A 720 -19.44 21.68 -11.61
N THR A 721 -19.93 21.15 -12.74
CA THR A 721 -21.36 21.15 -13.09
C THR A 721 -21.88 19.78 -13.51
N THR A 722 -21.03 18.75 -13.59
CA THR A 722 -21.43 17.42 -14.06
C THR A 722 -20.96 16.33 -13.11
N LEU A 723 -21.88 15.45 -12.71
CA LEU A 723 -21.59 14.18 -12.07
C LEU A 723 -21.59 13.08 -13.14
N THR A 724 -20.54 12.26 -13.18
CA THR A 724 -20.52 10.98 -13.88
C THR A 724 -20.90 9.88 -12.89
N LEU A 725 -21.73 8.92 -13.30
CA LEU A 725 -22.33 7.93 -12.42
C LEU A 725 -21.88 6.51 -12.76
N TRP A 726 -21.78 5.68 -11.72
CA TRP A 726 -21.64 4.23 -11.89
C TRP A 726 -22.92 3.62 -12.48
N PRO A 727 -22.82 2.59 -13.35
CA PRO A 727 -23.96 1.80 -13.75
C PRO A 727 -24.66 1.17 -12.53
N TYR A 728 -25.99 1.03 -12.58
CA TYR A 728 -26.76 0.50 -11.43
C TYR A 728 -26.47 -0.98 -11.13
N LYS A 729 -25.94 -1.71 -12.12
CA LYS A 729 -25.38 -3.06 -12.02
C LYS A 729 -24.28 -3.25 -13.06
N ALA A 730 -23.49 -4.30 -12.94
CA ALA A 730 -22.50 -4.66 -13.95
C ALA A 730 -23.11 -4.74 -15.37
N ASN A 731 -22.42 -4.17 -16.36
CA ASN A 731 -22.84 -4.06 -17.76
C ASN A 731 -24.18 -3.37 -18.05
N ALA A 732 -24.78 -2.66 -17.08
CA ALA A 732 -25.95 -1.86 -17.37
C ALA A 732 -25.62 -0.70 -18.33
N THR A 733 -26.52 -0.41 -19.26
CA THR A 733 -26.43 0.73 -20.18
C THR A 733 -26.92 2.04 -19.55
N SER A 734 -27.12 2.05 -18.23
CA SER A 734 -27.64 3.18 -17.46
C SER A 734 -27.17 3.08 -15.99
N ALA A 735 -27.02 4.23 -15.34
CA ALA A 735 -26.86 4.38 -13.89
C ALA A 735 -28.19 4.28 -13.13
N TRP A 736 -29.31 4.28 -13.85
CA TRP A 736 -30.66 4.31 -13.31
C TRP A 736 -31.39 3.00 -13.59
N SER A 737 -32.00 2.42 -12.56
CA SER A 737 -32.68 1.11 -12.63
C SER A 737 -33.93 1.11 -13.52
N THR A 738 -34.59 2.25 -13.71
CA THR A 738 -35.81 2.38 -14.52
C THR A 738 -35.67 3.41 -15.65
N GLY A 739 -34.44 3.73 -16.07
CA GLY A 739 -34.15 4.77 -17.07
C GLY A 739 -33.89 6.15 -16.45
N ALA A 740 -33.38 7.08 -17.27
CA ALA A 740 -32.97 8.40 -16.82
C ALA A 740 -34.17 9.22 -16.28
N PRO A 741 -34.03 9.92 -15.15
CA PRO A 741 -35.05 10.83 -14.64
C PRO A 741 -35.42 11.93 -15.64
N ALA A 742 -36.63 12.48 -15.53
CA ALA A 742 -37.05 13.62 -16.33
C ALA A 742 -36.18 14.86 -16.02
N ALA A 743 -35.91 15.69 -17.04
CA ALA A 743 -35.18 16.95 -16.85
C ALA A 743 -35.87 17.82 -15.79
N GLY A 744 -35.06 18.48 -14.94
CA GLY A 744 -35.54 19.30 -13.84
C GLY A 744 -36.10 18.55 -12.62
N THR A 745 -36.13 17.21 -12.63
CA THR A 745 -36.39 16.42 -11.41
C THR A 745 -35.42 16.87 -10.30
N ALA A 746 -35.86 16.91 -9.04
CA ALA A 746 -34.98 17.31 -7.95
C ALA A 746 -33.93 16.22 -7.66
N TYR A 747 -32.68 16.63 -7.48
CA TYR A 747 -31.62 15.77 -6.94
C TYR A 747 -31.19 16.20 -5.53
N SER A 748 -30.66 15.25 -4.77
CA SER A 748 -29.96 15.52 -3.52
C SER A 748 -28.68 14.68 -3.40
N LEU A 749 -27.64 15.31 -2.86
CA LEU A 749 -26.36 14.73 -2.48
C LEU A 749 -26.14 14.97 -0.99
N PRO A 750 -25.70 13.94 -0.23
CA PRO A 750 -25.38 14.10 1.18
C PRO A 750 -24.12 14.94 1.39
N ALA A 751 -23.97 15.51 2.59
CA ALA A 751 -22.71 16.08 3.03
C ALA A 751 -21.64 14.97 3.16
N ALA A 752 -20.38 15.34 2.99
CA ALA A 752 -19.27 14.45 3.28
C ALA A 752 -19.33 13.97 4.74
N SER A 753 -18.91 12.71 4.95
CA SER A 753 -18.77 12.15 6.30
C SER A 753 -17.80 13.01 7.13
N THR A 754 -18.11 13.18 8.42
CA THR A 754 -17.21 13.84 9.39
C THR A 754 -16.01 12.97 9.73
N ASP A 755 -16.21 11.64 9.71
CA ASP A 755 -15.22 10.67 10.15
C ASP A 755 -14.31 10.24 8.99
N ARG A 756 -13.68 11.22 8.34
CA ARG A 756 -12.77 11.03 7.19
C ARG A 756 -11.33 11.21 7.63
N ALA A 757 -10.48 10.20 7.42
CA ALA A 757 -9.07 10.25 7.77
C ALA A 757 -8.24 9.21 6.99
N GLY A 758 -6.92 9.25 7.15
CA GLY A 758 -6.07 8.14 6.74
C GLY A 758 -6.53 6.82 7.38
N MET A 759 -6.72 6.81 8.71
CA MET A 759 -7.28 5.69 9.45
C MET A 759 -8.46 6.10 10.34
N THR A 760 -9.50 5.28 10.41
CA THR A 760 -10.65 5.55 11.29
C THR A 760 -11.14 4.29 12.00
N PHE A 761 -11.20 4.37 13.33
CA PHE A 761 -11.85 3.36 14.17
C PHE A 761 -13.21 3.88 14.63
N ASN A 762 -14.25 3.19 14.20
CA ASN A 762 -15.65 3.49 14.51
C ASN A 762 -16.36 2.30 15.19
N ALA A 763 -15.59 1.28 15.56
CA ALA A 763 -15.99 0.16 16.38
C ALA A 763 -14.86 -0.15 17.39
N ALA A 764 -15.09 -1.12 18.28
CA ALA A 764 -14.11 -1.51 19.27
C ALA A 764 -12.89 -2.20 18.62
N VAL A 765 -11.69 -1.66 18.90
CA VAL A 765 -10.42 -2.26 18.48
C VAL A 765 -9.61 -2.63 19.73
N ASN A 766 -9.41 -3.93 19.94
CA ASN A 766 -8.80 -4.47 21.17
C ASN A 766 -7.44 -5.10 20.88
N HIS A 767 -6.45 -4.78 21.70
CA HIS A 767 -5.07 -5.27 21.62
C HIS A 767 -4.40 -5.07 20.24
N PRO A 768 -4.56 -3.90 19.57
CA PRO A 768 -3.95 -3.70 18.26
C PRO A 768 -2.43 -3.53 18.35
N ILE A 769 -1.71 -4.01 17.35
CA ILE A 769 -0.33 -3.62 17.08
C ILE A 769 -0.33 -2.72 15.85
N ILE A 770 -0.03 -1.43 16.05
CA ILE A 770 -0.07 -0.40 15.01
C ILE A 770 1.31 0.23 14.93
N ARG A 771 2.08 -0.11 13.89
CA ARG A 771 3.49 0.29 13.82
C ARG A 771 3.97 0.75 12.47
N SER A 772 4.86 1.74 12.48
CA SER A 772 5.60 2.17 11.28
C SER A 772 4.69 2.58 10.11
N ASN A 773 3.46 3.01 10.39
CA ASN A 773 2.53 3.49 9.37
C ASN A 773 2.73 4.97 9.10
N ARG A 774 2.37 5.41 7.91
CA ARG A 774 2.34 6.83 7.55
C ARG A 774 0.99 7.23 6.96
N PHE A 775 0.32 8.20 7.59
CA PHE A 775 -0.96 8.72 7.13
C PHE A 775 -0.91 10.25 6.94
N TRP A 776 -0.83 10.72 5.69
CA TRP A 776 -0.57 12.13 5.38
C TRP A 776 -1.34 12.63 4.15
N ASP A 777 -1.27 13.94 3.90
CA ASP A 777 -1.80 14.56 2.70
C ASP A 777 -0.75 15.45 2.03
N ASP A 778 -0.31 15.05 0.84
CA ASP A 778 0.62 15.82 0.02
C ASP A 778 -0.05 16.45 -1.21
N ASN A 779 -1.39 16.44 -1.30
CA ASN A 779 -2.07 17.22 -2.32
C ASN A 779 -1.79 18.71 -2.15
N GLY A 780 -1.62 19.41 -3.29
CA GLY A 780 -1.37 20.86 -3.30
C GLY A 780 -2.46 21.66 -2.57
N THR A 781 -3.70 21.18 -2.58
CA THR A 781 -4.75 21.54 -1.62
C THR A 781 -5.10 20.31 -0.81
N ARG A 782 -4.78 20.33 0.49
CA ARG A 782 -5.07 19.20 1.39
C ARG A 782 -6.57 19.00 1.53
N ILE A 783 -7.01 17.74 1.54
CA ILE A 783 -8.38 17.26 1.61
C ILE A 783 -8.61 16.19 2.70
N GLN A 784 -7.57 15.47 3.13
CA GLN A 784 -7.59 14.48 4.20
C GLN A 784 -7.54 15.22 5.55
N PRO A 785 -8.65 15.28 6.30
CA PRO A 785 -8.74 16.10 7.51
C PRO A 785 -7.79 15.64 8.60
N TYR A 786 -7.71 14.33 8.82
CA TYR A 786 -6.93 13.74 9.91
C TYR A 786 -6.09 12.55 9.45
N GLY A 787 -4.97 12.30 10.14
CA GLY A 787 -4.21 11.05 9.99
C GLY A 787 -4.96 9.88 10.61
N TRP A 788 -5.49 10.06 11.83
CA TRP A 788 -6.24 9.03 12.55
C TRP A 788 -7.42 9.57 13.35
N ILE A 789 -8.61 8.96 13.18
CA ILE A 789 -9.80 9.19 14.01
C ILE A 789 -10.13 7.97 14.87
N ILE A 790 -10.48 8.23 16.13
CA ILE A 790 -11.29 7.32 16.97
C ILE A 790 -12.60 8.04 17.25
N THR A 791 -13.70 7.52 16.72
CA THR A 791 -15.02 8.16 16.82
C THR A 791 -15.62 7.95 18.22
N ALA A 792 -16.77 8.58 18.50
CA ALA A 792 -17.51 8.34 19.75
C ALA A 792 -17.99 6.88 19.91
N SER A 793 -18.17 6.15 18.81
CA SER A 793 -18.54 4.73 18.81
C SER A 793 -17.33 3.80 18.76
N GLY A 794 -16.16 4.32 18.39
CA GLY A 794 -14.91 3.57 18.34
C GLY A 794 -14.15 3.55 19.67
N THR A 795 -13.34 2.52 19.86
CA THR A 795 -12.36 2.46 20.97
C THR A 795 -11.04 1.89 20.46
N CYS A 796 -9.95 2.21 21.17
CA CYS A 796 -8.64 1.58 20.99
C CYS A 796 -8.12 1.16 22.36
N ALA A 797 -8.27 -0.13 22.69
CA ALA A 797 -7.95 -0.66 24.00
C ALA A 797 -6.68 -1.53 23.98
N SER A 798 -5.79 -1.35 24.96
CA SER A 798 -4.58 -2.17 25.16
C SER A 798 -3.65 -2.24 23.95
N GLY A 799 -3.54 -1.15 23.19
CA GLY A 799 -2.75 -1.10 21.95
C GLY A 799 -1.24 -1.03 22.20
N GLN A 800 -0.46 -1.62 21.30
CA GLN A 800 0.96 -1.36 21.13
C GLN A 800 1.15 -0.50 19.89
N VAL A 801 1.22 0.81 20.09
CA VAL A 801 1.17 1.81 19.02
C VAL A 801 2.49 2.57 18.96
N SER A 802 3.29 2.36 17.92
CA SER A 802 4.60 3.00 17.87
C SER A 802 5.08 3.37 16.48
N GLU A 803 5.92 4.40 16.39
CA GLU A 803 6.64 4.77 15.16
C GLU A 803 5.71 5.13 13.98
N ASN A 804 4.49 5.59 14.27
CA ASN A 804 3.58 6.04 13.22
C ASN A 804 3.81 7.53 12.93
N ASP A 805 3.73 7.95 11.67
CA ASP A 805 3.79 9.36 11.27
C ASP A 805 2.41 9.81 10.73
N LEU A 806 1.77 10.73 11.47
CA LEU A 806 0.45 11.27 11.18
C LEU A 806 0.50 12.77 10.81
N LEU A 807 1.68 13.32 10.55
CA LEU A 807 1.85 14.74 10.21
C LEU A 807 1.38 15.05 8.78
N GLY A 808 1.10 16.33 8.50
CA GLY A 808 0.83 16.80 7.14
C GLY A 808 -0.62 16.66 6.66
N ASN A 809 -1.58 16.45 7.57
CA ASN A 809 -3.02 16.43 7.23
C ASN A 809 -3.62 17.85 7.19
N LEU A 810 -4.85 17.99 6.67
CA LEU A 810 -5.52 19.29 6.50
C LEU A 810 -5.87 19.96 7.84
N THR A 811 -6.44 19.20 8.78
CA THR A 811 -6.95 19.75 10.05
C THR A 811 -6.00 19.45 11.21
N ALA A 812 -5.68 18.18 11.46
CA ALA A 812 -4.76 17.78 12.52
C ALA A 812 -4.23 16.36 12.29
N SER A 813 -3.23 15.94 13.06
CA SER A 813 -2.69 14.58 12.96
C SER A 813 -3.68 13.52 13.43
N TYR A 814 -4.51 13.84 14.44
CA TYR A 814 -5.52 12.93 14.99
C TYR A 814 -6.78 13.67 15.45
N LEU A 815 -7.87 12.92 15.63
CA LEU A 815 -9.06 13.33 16.37
C LEU A 815 -9.59 12.12 17.16
N PHE A 816 -9.33 12.12 18.47
CA PHE A 816 -9.81 11.07 19.38
C PHE A 816 -11.00 11.60 20.17
N THR A 817 -12.20 11.29 19.69
CA THR A 817 -13.45 11.58 20.42
C THR A 817 -13.58 10.67 21.62
N THR A 818 -13.20 9.40 21.44
CA THR A 818 -12.95 8.47 22.54
C THR A 818 -11.45 8.33 22.72
N ALA A 819 -10.95 8.65 23.91
CA ALA A 819 -9.53 8.51 24.22
C ALA A 819 -9.13 7.02 24.19
N PRO A 820 -7.92 6.68 23.68
CA PRO A 820 -7.36 5.34 23.86
C PRO A 820 -7.27 4.96 25.33
N SER A 821 -7.34 3.66 25.63
CA SER A 821 -7.28 3.16 27.02
C SER A 821 -6.34 1.96 27.13
N ALA A 822 -5.51 1.90 28.16
CA ALA A 822 -4.48 0.87 28.34
C ALA A 822 -3.47 0.75 27.17
N GLY A 823 -2.36 0.04 27.40
CA GLY A 823 -1.35 -0.26 26.38
C GLY A 823 -0.19 0.75 26.33
N ASN A 824 0.68 0.59 25.32
CA ASN A 824 1.95 1.30 25.19
C ASN A 824 1.96 2.13 23.90
N TRP A 825 2.23 3.42 24.04
CA TRP A 825 2.28 4.38 22.94
C TRP A 825 3.63 5.09 22.94
N MET A 826 4.37 5.02 21.82
CA MET A 826 5.75 5.49 21.75
C MET A 826 6.11 6.04 20.36
N ASN A 827 6.82 7.16 20.27
CA ASN A 827 7.38 7.69 19.03
C ASN A 827 6.34 7.88 17.91
N ASN A 828 5.13 8.37 18.23
CA ASN A 828 4.10 8.60 17.22
C ASN A 828 4.09 10.08 16.78
N GLY A 829 4.60 10.35 15.58
CA GLY A 829 4.68 11.67 14.97
C GLY A 829 3.31 12.35 14.90
N GLY A 830 3.17 13.47 15.61
CA GLY A 830 1.96 14.30 15.61
C GLY A 830 0.92 13.96 16.68
N ILE A 831 1.14 12.94 17.53
CA ILE A 831 0.27 12.66 18.69
C ILE A 831 0.86 13.34 19.93
N ALA A 832 0.05 14.13 20.64
CA ALA A 832 0.48 14.79 21.87
C ALA A 832 0.26 13.87 23.09
N VAL A 833 1.19 13.90 24.06
CA VAL A 833 1.12 13.12 25.32
C VAL A 833 -0.21 13.31 26.05
N GLN A 834 -0.75 14.53 26.05
CA GLN A 834 -2.02 14.86 26.73
C GLN A 834 -3.23 14.14 26.12
N ALA A 835 -3.21 13.83 24.82
CA ALA A 835 -4.28 13.06 24.18
C ALA A 835 -4.28 11.57 24.54
N LEU A 836 -3.22 11.13 25.23
CA LEU A 836 -3.01 9.76 25.70
C LEU A 836 -3.11 9.66 27.22
N ALA A 837 -3.50 10.75 27.92
CA ALA A 837 -3.65 10.81 29.37
C ALA A 837 -4.94 10.09 29.83
N SER A 838 -4.97 8.78 29.62
CA SER A 838 -6.06 7.87 30.02
C SER A 838 -5.53 6.81 30.99
N PRO A 839 -6.39 6.26 31.88
CA PRO A 839 -5.99 5.20 32.79
C PRO A 839 -5.33 4.02 32.07
N GLY A 840 -4.15 3.61 32.58
CA GLY A 840 -3.40 2.45 32.10
C GLY A 840 -2.63 2.63 30.79
N VAL A 841 -2.73 3.78 30.11
CA VAL A 841 -1.89 4.07 28.93
C VAL A 841 -0.50 4.47 29.40
N THR A 842 0.52 3.77 28.93
CA THR A 842 1.93 4.13 29.14
C THR A 842 2.43 4.88 27.92
N VAL A 843 2.73 6.17 28.10
CA VAL A 843 3.31 7.03 27.05
C VAL A 843 4.80 7.16 27.31
N ILE A 844 5.63 6.82 26.33
CA ILE A 844 7.07 7.05 26.38
C ILE A 844 7.41 8.07 25.30
N ASP A 845 6.86 9.27 25.45
CA ASP A 845 7.16 10.44 24.62
C ASP A 845 7.31 11.65 25.57
N GLY A 846 8.53 12.16 25.78
CA GLY A 846 8.76 13.42 26.49
C GLY A 846 10.17 13.60 27.11
N PRO A 847 10.78 14.80 27.05
CA PRO A 847 12.00 15.13 27.78
C PRO A 847 11.72 15.22 29.29
N LEU A 848 12.65 14.73 30.12
CA LEU A 848 12.56 14.76 31.58
C LEU A 848 12.46 16.22 32.10
N SER A 849 11.38 16.58 32.79
CA SER A 849 11.30 17.83 33.57
C SER A 849 11.13 17.53 35.06
N PHE A 850 12.01 18.06 35.90
CA PHE A 850 11.89 18.02 37.36
C PHE A 850 11.09 19.22 37.87
N ALA A 851 10.23 19.02 38.87
CA ALA A 851 9.54 20.11 39.56
C ALA A 851 10.51 20.84 40.51
N PRO A 852 10.38 22.17 40.70
CA PRO A 852 11.29 22.93 41.54
C PRO A 852 10.92 22.72 43.00
N THR A 853 11.68 21.88 43.73
CA THR A 853 11.62 21.84 45.19
C THR A 853 12.98 22.14 45.79
N THR A 854 13.05 23.34 46.39
CA THR A 854 13.91 23.78 47.51
C THR A 854 15.25 23.06 47.66
N VAL A 855 16.29 23.63 47.04
CA VAL A 855 17.67 23.36 47.44
C VAL A 855 17.96 24.24 48.67
N THR A 856 18.01 23.63 49.86
CA THR A 856 18.78 24.21 50.98
C THR A 856 20.26 24.07 50.66
N THR A 857 20.99 25.19 50.80
CA THR A 857 22.40 25.38 50.52
C THR A 857 23.32 24.21 50.92
N ALA A 858 24.11 23.71 49.98
CA ALA A 858 25.27 22.86 50.25
C ALA A 858 26.42 23.69 50.88
N PRO A 859 27.30 23.09 51.70
CA PRO A 859 28.44 23.79 52.31
C PRO A 859 29.49 24.20 51.26
N GLY A 860 30.19 25.30 51.51
CA GLY A 860 31.21 25.85 50.62
C GLY A 860 32.34 24.88 50.29
N ALA A 861 32.76 24.89 49.03
CA ALA A 861 33.78 24.02 48.45
C ALA A 861 35.15 24.20 49.11
N GLY A 862 35.68 23.11 49.65
CA GLY A 862 37.05 23.03 50.13
C GLY A 862 37.51 21.58 50.27
N GLY A 863 38.23 21.09 49.27
CA GLY A 863 38.98 19.83 49.32
C GLY A 863 38.18 18.59 48.90
N ALA A 864 38.77 17.81 47.99
CA ALA A 864 38.29 16.48 47.63
C ALA A 864 38.37 15.53 48.85
N ALA A 865 37.41 15.61 49.75
CA ALA A 865 37.14 14.55 50.69
C ALA A 865 36.26 13.52 49.98
N ALA A 866 36.73 12.27 49.93
CA ALA A 866 35.93 11.14 49.46
C ALA A 866 34.54 11.19 50.11
N LEU A 867 33.49 10.98 49.31
CA LEU A 867 32.12 10.82 49.81
C LEU A 867 32.14 9.84 50.99
N PRO A 868 31.48 10.15 52.12
CA PRO A 868 31.50 9.28 53.28
C PRO A 868 31.07 7.87 52.88
N ALA A 869 31.74 6.83 53.39
CA ALA A 869 31.48 5.43 53.00
C ALA A 869 30.04 4.95 53.31
N THR A 870 29.26 5.76 54.02
CA THR A 870 27.86 5.50 54.40
C THR A 870 27.00 6.72 54.02
N PRO A 871 25.94 6.55 53.22
CA PRO A 871 25.08 7.66 52.82
C PRO A 871 24.30 8.28 53.98
N ALA A 872 24.09 9.59 53.93
CA ALA A 872 23.32 10.37 54.90
C ALA A 872 21.83 9.97 54.93
N GLY A 873 21.33 9.40 53.83
CA GLY A 873 20.01 8.80 53.77
C GLY A 873 19.69 8.27 52.38
N TYR A 874 18.45 7.79 52.21
CA TYR A 874 17.96 7.35 50.90
C TYR A 874 16.70 8.12 50.54
N MET A 875 16.66 8.67 49.33
CA MET A 875 15.44 9.19 48.74
C MET A 875 14.76 8.08 47.95
N THR A 876 13.43 7.99 48.03
CA THR A 876 12.68 7.03 47.23
C THR A 876 12.24 7.69 45.94
N VAL A 877 12.66 7.12 44.81
CA VAL A 877 12.27 7.55 43.45
C VAL A 877 11.57 6.40 42.78
N THR A 878 10.38 6.65 42.24
CA THR A 878 9.60 5.63 41.54
C THR A 878 9.96 5.59 40.07
N VAL A 879 10.49 4.45 39.61
CA VAL A 879 10.79 4.20 38.19
C VAL A 879 9.99 2.98 37.76
N ASN A 880 9.15 3.12 36.73
CA ASN A 880 8.22 2.09 36.24
C ASN A 880 7.35 1.49 37.38
N GLY A 881 6.76 2.35 38.21
CA GLY A 881 5.91 1.94 39.34
C GLY A 881 6.64 1.24 40.48
N THR A 882 7.95 1.02 40.38
CA THR A 882 8.77 0.41 41.43
C THR A 882 9.53 1.49 42.19
N ALA A 883 9.27 1.61 43.48
CA ALA A 883 9.99 2.53 44.35
C ALA A 883 11.44 2.04 44.51
N ARG A 884 12.40 2.84 44.06
CA ARG A 884 13.83 2.57 44.21
C ARG A 884 14.46 3.59 45.14
N GLN A 885 15.31 3.12 46.03
CA GLN A 885 15.99 3.99 46.98
C GLN A 885 17.34 4.40 46.40
N ILE A 886 17.54 5.72 46.28
CA ILE A 886 18.78 6.33 45.82
C ILE A 886 19.44 6.98 47.02
N ALA A 887 20.65 6.55 47.31
CA ALA A 887 21.48 7.09 48.38
C ALA A 887 21.84 8.56 48.08
N TYR A 888 21.71 9.42 49.08
CA TYR A 888 22.33 10.74 49.07
C TYR A 888 23.30 10.84 50.25
N TYR A 889 24.40 11.54 50.02
CA TYR A 889 25.57 11.59 50.90
C TYR A 889 25.73 12.98 51.51
#